data_AF-A0A0M9WNA9-F1
#
_entry.id   AF-A0A0M9WNA9-F1
#
_cell.length_a   1.000
_cell.length_b   1.000
_cell.length_c   1.000
_cell.angle_alpha   90.00
_cell.angle_beta   90.00
_cell.angle_gamma   90.00
#
_symmetry.space_group_name_H-M   'P 1'
#
loop_
_entity.id
_entity.type
_entity.pdbx_description
1 polymer ?
#
loop_
_entity_poly.entity_id
_entity_poly.type
_entity_poly.pdbx_seq_one_letter_code
_entity_poly.pdbx_strand_id
1 'polypeptide(L)'
;MIIRDPSWQYILILGMGWGTAAVGMNLWQGHLGEISFGHGALVAVAAYTWTVARTAGMPPFPALVVCLGVTLVACGIIALAVVQLSHFGSAVATFFLAFVVAAGLQSSAFVSLTGSQSGLLVPELLVFGVDLGNGAGLYLLALCFLALVLFTSSNIGSGRRGHELRLIRSSEQVASLLGVRVKHAKWTAFVFTGLGAALAGIVISQGLTVITPDSFGVAASITLVAMVVVGGQGTLSGPLLGGLFFAALPALFQGAPENQSLYASITFLVFVVLAPAGILGVLSKWSGGIQLWGEGALARRAAEHSGISVDMTGEFDSAEASEPSSEDLDPTAMGPGQNSADDAATARTEVAAIELAGVGVAIDGMQVLHGVDLAVGQGRIHALIGPNGAGKTTLINTVTGLLRPTSGEMSINGREITTMSPPEIRATGVGRTFQNPSLVDDLSAVENVALGLLHQHSRWLLVDLLRPMPGRKMDADVRTRCEEALSLVGVSDSVWDKRADEISLADRKLVDLARSFVSEPKVLLLDEPTAGLGEHEIHCVENAIRKLRSSGRVTILLVAHHIAFVRRVADTVTVLDGGEVLASGEPNHVTRDERVLEAFVGKPVELPDPERESDSNPVQSTAVRGAESVGALSSSKIPPAESLSVNLSSQGLVVTDLTVGYGPTRVLDKVSLHVSRGELVGLTGRNGAGKTTLLRALSGVIHRGDGLVTMDSKPVPSSPVAAARSGLIHVPEGRGVVGSLSALANLQVGALAVGHNLTNEDLDQILDRFPRLRPLLDRPAGLLSGGQQQMLAIARGLAAEPSILMVDELSLGLSPKATSEALRVLSALACENGQGVLVVDQNIQTLSTVCDRLYVLRGGSVVELEGNARSIHELQDVYF
;
A
#
# COMPACT_ATOMS: atom_id res chain seq x y z
N MET A 1 -17.76 47.09 9.08
CA MET A 1 -19.12 47.28 8.55
C MET A 1 -19.92 45.98 8.60
N ILE A 2 -19.39 44.85 8.14
CA ILE A 2 -20.04 43.51 8.17
C ILE A 2 -20.38 43.02 9.59
N ILE A 3 -19.50 43.25 10.57
CA ILE A 3 -19.72 42.80 11.98
C ILE A 3 -20.86 43.57 12.67
N ARG A 4 -21.41 44.66 12.11
CA ARG A 4 -22.51 45.42 12.75
C ARG A 4 -23.90 45.07 12.19
N ASP A 5 -23.99 44.28 11.12
CA ASP A 5 -25.25 43.81 10.56
C ASP A 5 -25.71 42.55 11.32
N PRO A 6 -26.90 42.56 11.97
CA PRO A 6 -27.42 41.42 12.72
C PRO A 6 -27.52 40.12 11.90
N SER A 7 -27.81 40.23 10.61
CA SER A 7 -27.98 39.06 9.72
C SER A 7 -26.64 38.36 9.47
N TRP A 8 -25.59 39.15 9.22
CA TRP A 8 -24.24 38.63 9.04
C TRP A 8 -23.62 38.15 10.35
N GLN A 9 -23.90 38.83 11.47
CA GLN A 9 -23.50 38.33 12.80
C GLN A 9 -24.07 36.94 13.07
N TYR A 10 -25.37 36.72 12.80
CA TYR A 10 -26.02 35.43 12.96
C TYR A 10 -25.36 34.33 12.10
N ILE A 11 -25.11 34.62 10.82
CA ILE A 11 -24.45 33.68 9.90
C ILE A 11 -23.04 33.33 10.39
N LEU A 12 -22.27 34.33 10.85
CA LEU A 12 -20.92 34.11 11.36
C LEU A 12 -20.91 33.28 12.66
N ILE A 13 -21.85 33.53 13.58
CA ILE A 13 -21.99 32.77 14.83
C ILE A 13 -22.30 31.30 14.52
N LEU A 14 -23.29 31.03 13.66
CA LEU A 14 -23.63 29.66 13.28
C LEU A 14 -22.50 28.99 12.49
N GLY A 15 -21.85 29.72 11.58
CA GLY A 15 -20.70 29.22 10.83
C GLY A 15 -19.51 28.87 11.73
N MET A 16 -19.24 29.68 12.77
CA MET A 16 -18.23 29.36 13.78
C MET A 16 -18.66 28.20 14.68
N GLY A 17 -19.94 28.10 15.05
CA GLY A 17 -20.47 26.98 15.83
C GLY A 17 -20.29 25.64 15.10
N TRP A 18 -20.80 25.55 13.87
CA TRP A 18 -20.61 24.37 13.02
C TRP A 18 -19.14 24.14 12.64
N GLY A 19 -18.39 25.19 12.37
CA GLY A 19 -16.95 25.13 12.15
C GLY A 19 -16.19 24.56 13.35
N THR A 20 -16.59 24.89 14.58
CA THR A 20 -16.00 24.34 15.82
C THR A 20 -16.24 22.83 15.92
N ALA A 21 -17.47 22.37 15.62
CA ALA A 21 -17.76 20.94 15.54
C ALA A 21 -16.94 20.25 14.43
N ALA A 22 -16.81 20.88 13.26
CA ALA A 22 -16.11 20.32 12.11
C ALA A 22 -14.59 20.21 12.37
N VAL A 23 -13.98 21.22 13.00
CA VAL A 23 -12.56 21.19 13.42
C VAL A 23 -12.33 20.05 14.41
N GLY A 24 -13.19 19.90 15.42
CA GLY A 24 -13.10 18.78 16.37
C GLY A 24 -13.23 17.41 15.69
N MET A 25 -14.16 17.28 14.73
CA MET A 25 -14.36 16.07 13.95
C MET A 25 -13.18 15.76 13.01
N ASN A 26 -12.45 16.75 12.53
CA ASN A 26 -11.32 16.58 11.61
C ASN A 26 -10.12 15.82 12.23
N LEU A 27 -10.06 15.68 13.55
CA LEU A 27 -9.12 14.73 14.19
C LEU A 27 -9.48 13.27 13.83
N TRP A 28 -10.76 12.92 13.86
CA TRP A 28 -11.24 11.59 13.48
C TRP A 28 -11.26 11.43 11.96
N GLN A 29 -11.88 12.35 11.23
CA GLN A 29 -12.02 12.20 9.79
C GLN A 29 -10.74 12.53 9.03
N GLY A 30 -10.04 13.61 9.38
CA GLY A 30 -8.84 14.05 8.67
C GLY A 30 -7.60 13.20 8.95
N HIS A 31 -7.28 13.01 10.24
CA HIS A 31 -6.02 12.35 10.63
C HIS A 31 -6.13 10.82 10.63
N LEU A 32 -7.23 10.28 11.16
CA LEU A 32 -7.47 8.82 11.19
C LEU A 32 -8.08 8.31 9.86
N GLY A 33 -8.69 9.18 9.05
CA GLY A 33 -9.26 8.80 7.75
C GLY A 33 -10.62 8.10 7.83
N GLU A 34 -11.27 8.10 8.99
CA GLU A 34 -12.57 7.45 9.18
C GLU A 34 -13.73 8.45 9.10
N ILE A 35 -14.76 8.10 8.34
CA ILE A 35 -15.98 8.91 8.25
C ILE A 35 -16.88 8.59 9.45
N SER A 36 -17.44 9.63 10.07
CA SER A 36 -18.46 9.46 11.12
C SER A 36 -19.69 10.30 10.81
N PHE A 37 -20.85 9.65 10.70
CA PHE A 37 -22.14 10.32 10.51
C PHE A 37 -22.87 10.58 11.84
N GLY A 38 -22.20 10.37 12.97
CA GLY A 38 -22.79 10.49 14.31
C GLY A 38 -22.54 11.84 14.98
N HIS A 39 -21.63 12.66 14.47
CA HIS A 39 -21.18 13.87 15.18
C HIS A 39 -22.24 14.96 15.32
N GLY A 40 -23.20 15.06 14.39
CA GLY A 40 -24.36 15.95 14.55
C GLY A 40 -25.23 15.59 15.75
N ALA A 41 -25.37 14.29 16.04
CA ALA A 41 -26.07 13.82 17.23
C ALA A 41 -25.31 14.12 18.54
N LEU A 42 -23.98 14.12 18.52
CA LEU A 42 -23.18 14.55 19.68
C LEU A 42 -23.36 16.05 19.97
N VAL A 43 -23.42 16.88 18.91
CA VAL A 43 -23.77 18.31 19.04
C VAL A 43 -25.18 18.48 19.60
N ALA A 44 -26.14 17.63 19.19
CA ALA A 44 -27.49 17.62 19.74
C ALA A 44 -27.49 17.33 21.25
N VAL A 45 -26.81 16.27 21.68
CA VAL A 45 -26.69 15.89 23.11
C VAL A 45 -26.14 17.06 23.92
N ALA A 46 -25.11 17.75 23.41
CA ALA A 46 -24.55 18.93 24.07
C ALA A 46 -25.55 20.11 24.15
N ALA A 47 -26.19 20.46 23.03
CA ALA A 47 -27.16 21.56 22.95
C ALA A 47 -28.34 21.34 23.91
N TYR A 48 -28.89 20.13 23.96
CA TYR A 48 -29.97 19.77 24.87
C TYR A 48 -29.50 19.73 26.32
N THR A 49 -28.34 19.14 26.61
CA THR A 49 -27.81 19.10 27.99
C THR A 49 -27.59 20.50 28.55
N TRP A 50 -26.99 21.39 27.74
CA TRP A 50 -26.81 22.80 28.09
C TRP A 50 -28.15 23.49 28.36
N THR A 51 -29.10 23.36 27.44
CA THR A 51 -30.41 24.03 27.53
C THR A 51 -31.18 23.53 28.75
N VAL A 52 -31.25 22.21 28.96
CA VAL A 52 -31.92 21.60 30.13
C VAL A 52 -31.29 22.09 31.43
N ALA A 53 -29.96 22.05 31.56
CA ALA A 53 -29.28 22.53 32.76
C ALA A 53 -29.59 24.01 33.05
N ARG A 54 -29.59 24.86 32.01
CA ARG A 54 -29.93 26.29 32.15
C ARG A 54 -31.39 26.50 32.50
N THR A 55 -32.33 25.76 31.90
CA THR A 55 -33.77 25.86 32.23
C THR A 55 -34.08 25.38 33.65
N ALA A 56 -33.29 24.44 34.18
CA ALA A 56 -33.35 24.01 35.58
C ALA A 56 -32.79 25.06 36.57
N GLY A 57 -32.37 26.24 36.10
CA GLY A 57 -31.85 27.33 36.93
C GLY A 57 -30.35 27.24 37.24
N MET A 58 -29.62 26.31 36.64
CA MET A 58 -28.18 26.16 36.89
C MET A 58 -27.40 27.36 36.31
N PRO A 59 -26.47 27.99 37.05
CA PRO A 59 -25.62 29.05 36.53
C PRO A 59 -24.75 28.59 35.33
N PRO A 60 -24.25 29.50 34.48
CA PRO A 60 -23.57 29.13 33.24
C PRO A 60 -22.32 28.27 33.41
N PHE A 61 -21.49 28.52 34.44
CA PHE A 61 -20.24 27.78 34.63
C PHE A 61 -20.46 26.31 35.05
N PRO A 62 -21.28 26.00 36.07
CA PRO A 62 -21.66 24.61 36.34
C PRO A 62 -22.36 23.93 35.16
N ALA A 63 -23.22 24.66 34.43
CA ALA A 63 -23.89 24.12 33.24
C ALA A 63 -22.90 23.76 32.13
N LEU A 64 -21.83 24.53 31.94
CA LEU A 64 -20.73 24.23 31.01
C LEU A 64 -20.01 22.94 31.40
N VAL A 65 -19.68 22.78 32.68
CA VAL A 65 -19.01 21.57 33.19
C VAL A 65 -19.89 20.33 33.01
N VAL A 66 -21.19 20.43 33.32
CA VAL A 66 -22.14 19.34 33.12
C VAL A 66 -22.27 18.99 31.63
N CYS A 67 -22.43 19.99 30.76
CA CYS A 67 -22.52 19.79 29.32
C CYS A 67 -21.28 19.08 28.76
N LEU A 68 -20.08 19.55 29.13
CA LEU A 68 -18.83 18.93 28.70
C LEU A 68 -18.71 17.50 29.24
N GLY A 69 -19.00 17.28 30.52
CA GLY A 69 -18.95 15.96 31.16
C GLY A 69 -19.87 14.95 30.50
N VAL A 70 -21.15 15.30 30.31
CA VAL A 70 -22.15 14.42 29.66
C VAL A 70 -21.75 14.12 28.23
N THR A 71 -21.29 15.12 27.46
CA THR A 71 -20.89 14.92 26.06
C THR A 71 -19.66 14.02 25.96
N LEU A 72 -18.63 14.22 26.78
CA LEU A 72 -17.43 13.38 26.78
C LEU A 72 -17.72 11.94 27.23
N VAL A 73 -18.60 11.75 28.22
CA VAL A 73 -19.04 10.41 28.65
C VAL A 73 -19.83 9.72 27.53
N ALA A 74 -20.74 10.42 26.87
CA ALA A 74 -21.48 9.90 25.72
C ALA A 74 -20.52 9.48 24.59
N CYS A 75 -19.55 10.34 24.23
CA CYS A 75 -18.50 10.00 23.27
C CYS A 75 -17.70 8.76 23.69
N GLY A 76 -17.33 8.65 24.97
CA GLY A 76 -16.60 7.51 25.50
C GLY A 76 -17.36 6.20 25.37
N ILE A 77 -18.66 6.20 25.67
CA ILE A 77 -19.55 5.04 25.54
C ILE A 77 -19.70 4.65 24.06
N ILE A 78 -19.97 5.63 23.19
CA ILE A 78 -20.12 5.40 21.74
C ILE A 78 -18.81 4.86 21.16
N ALA A 79 -17.66 5.42 21.55
CA ALA A 79 -16.36 5.00 21.07
C ALA A 79 -16.06 3.54 21.43
N LEU A 80 -16.53 3.02 22.57
CA LEU A 80 -16.34 1.60 22.93
C LEU A 80 -16.96 0.65 21.89
N ALA A 81 -18.08 1.05 21.28
CA ALA A 81 -18.72 0.28 20.22
C ALA A 81 -18.07 0.53 18.86
N VAL A 82 -17.87 1.81 18.49
CA VAL A 82 -17.41 2.21 17.16
C VAL A 82 -15.98 1.73 16.85
N VAL A 83 -15.08 1.79 17.83
CA VAL A 83 -13.64 1.48 17.65
C VAL A 83 -13.36 0.00 17.37
N GLN A 84 -14.30 -0.88 17.68
CA GLN A 84 -14.14 -2.33 17.44
C GLN A 84 -14.53 -2.72 16.00
N LEU A 85 -15.18 -1.83 15.26
CA LEU A 85 -15.68 -2.08 13.93
C LEU A 85 -14.62 -1.75 12.88
N SER A 86 -14.76 -2.35 11.69
CA SER A 86 -14.00 -1.95 10.51
C SER A 86 -14.35 -0.52 10.08
N HIS A 87 -13.52 0.12 9.25
CA HIS A 87 -13.74 1.50 8.76
C HIS A 87 -15.15 1.74 8.19
N PHE A 88 -15.72 0.77 7.47
CA PHE A 88 -17.08 0.89 6.95
C PHE A 88 -18.12 0.69 8.06
N GLY A 89 -17.88 -0.28 8.96
CA GLY A 89 -18.76 -0.54 10.09
C GLY A 89 -18.86 0.64 11.05
N SER A 90 -17.77 1.36 11.31
CA SER A 90 -17.75 2.56 12.15
C SER A 90 -18.62 3.69 11.57
N ALA A 91 -18.53 3.93 10.25
CA ALA A 91 -19.37 4.89 9.55
C ALA A 91 -20.87 4.54 9.63
N VAL A 92 -21.23 3.28 9.40
CA VAL A 92 -22.64 2.82 9.48
C VAL A 92 -23.17 2.89 10.91
N ALA A 93 -22.38 2.46 11.91
CA ALA A 93 -22.80 2.52 13.31
C ALA A 93 -23.05 3.97 13.77
N THR A 94 -22.16 4.89 13.40
CA THR A 94 -22.32 6.32 13.72
C THR A 94 -23.47 6.96 12.95
N PHE A 95 -23.78 6.50 11.73
CA PHE A 95 -24.99 6.90 11.00
C PHE A 95 -26.27 6.51 11.72
N PHE A 96 -26.41 5.24 12.14
CA PHE A 96 -27.59 4.80 12.89
C PHE A 96 -27.69 5.43 14.28
N LEU A 97 -26.56 5.72 14.93
CA LEU A 97 -26.55 6.49 16.16
C LEU A 97 -27.24 7.85 15.99
N ALA A 98 -27.04 8.52 14.84
CA ALA A 98 -27.70 9.79 14.59
C ALA A 98 -29.24 9.66 14.53
N PHE A 99 -29.75 8.57 13.96
CA PHE A 99 -31.18 8.26 14.00
C PHE A 99 -31.67 7.95 15.41
N VAL A 100 -30.91 7.18 16.20
CA VAL A 100 -31.28 6.85 17.58
C VAL A 100 -31.42 8.11 18.42
N VAL A 101 -30.47 9.04 18.31
CA VAL A 101 -30.54 10.31 19.05
C VAL A 101 -31.69 11.17 18.54
N ALA A 102 -31.88 11.32 17.23
CA ALA A 102 -32.99 12.09 16.68
C ALA A 102 -34.36 11.53 17.12
N ALA A 103 -34.55 10.21 17.05
CA ALA A 103 -35.76 9.54 17.52
C ALA A 103 -35.96 9.68 19.03
N GLY A 104 -34.87 9.62 19.82
CA GLY A 104 -34.89 9.85 21.26
C GLY A 104 -35.33 11.27 21.62
N LEU A 105 -34.85 12.28 20.89
CA LEU A 105 -35.24 13.68 21.08
C LEU A 105 -36.70 13.96 20.72
N GLN A 106 -37.27 13.22 19.76
CA GLN A 106 -38.68 13.33 19.39
C GLN A 106 -39.60 12.48 20.28
N SER A 107 -39.06 11.51 21.01
CA SER A 107 -39.83 10.55 21.81
C SER A 107 -40.70 11.20 22.87
N SER A 108 -41.94 10.72 23.00
CA SER A 108 -42.88 11.12 24.03
C SER A 108 -42.37 10.82 25.45
N ALA A 109 -41.48 9.83 25.60
CA ALA A 109 -40.89 9.44 26.88
C ALA A 109 -40.00 10.54 27.49
N PHE A 110 -39.43 11.43 26.66
CA PHE A 110 -38.48 12.46 27.09
C PHE A 110 -39.02 13.88 26.89
N VAL A 111 -40.34 14.06 26.76
CA VAL A 111 -40.96 15.38 26.54
C VAL A 111 -40.58 16.39 27.61
N SER A 112 -40.50 15.99 28.88
CA SER A 112 -40.10 16.87 29.98
C SER A 112 -38.67 17.40 29.87
N LEU A 113 -37.79 16.70 29.15
CA LEU A 113 -36.39 17.04 28.97
C LEU A 113 -36.10 17.68 27.60
N THR A 114 -36.93 17.44 26.59
CA THR A 114 -36.63 17.80 25.20
C THR A 114 -37.64 18.77 24.60
N GLY A 115 -38.81 18.93 25.23
CA GLY A 115 -39.95 19.60 24.62
C GLY A 115 -40.56 18.85 23.42
N SER A 116 -39.97 17.72 22.99
CA SER A 116 -40.31 16.99 21.76
C SER A 116 -40.49 17.97 20.59
N GLN A 117 -41.60 17.88 19.83
CA GLN A 117 -41.88 18.76 18.69
C GLN A 117 -42.06 20.24 19.06
N SER A 118 -42.38 20.55 20.32
CA SER A 118 -42.54 21.94 20.79
C SER A 118 -41.20 22.66 21.00
N GLY A 119 -40.09 21.90 21.11
CA GLY A 119 -38.76 22.43 21.38
C GLY A 119 -38.59 23.02 22.77
N LEU A 120 -37.39 23.56 23.02
CA LEU A 120 -37.03 24.23 24.27
C LEU A 120 -36.56 25.66 24.01
N LEU A 121 -37.05 26.59 24.81
CA LEU A 121 -36.53 27.95 24.87
C LEU A 121 -35.15 27.94 25.57
N VAL A 122 -34.16 28.58 24.95
CA VAL A 122 -32.82 28.68 25.50
C VAL A 122 -32.72 29.90 26.41
N PRO A 123 -32.38 29.75 27.71
CA PRO A 123 -32.27 30.89 28.62
C PRO A 123 -31.10 31.81 28.25
N GLU A 124 -31.28 33.11 28.51
CA GLU A 124 -30.27 34.14 28.31
C GLU A 124 -28.94 33.80 29.01
N LEU A 125 -27.83 34.21 28.40
CA LEU A 125 -26.48 33.89 28.86
C LEU A 125 -25.85 35.06 29.62
N LEU A 126 -26.28 35.27 30.85
CA LEU A 126 -25.71 36.26 31.75
C LEU A 126 -24.56 35.67 32.57
N VAL A 127 -23.33 36.18 32.37
CA VAL A 127 -22.13 35.79 33.11
C VAL A 127 -21.58 37.01 33.86
N PHE A 128 -21.59 36.96 35.19
CA PHE A 128 -21.17 38.08 36.06
C PHE A 128 -21.84 39.43 35.71
N GLY A 129 -23.10 39.40 35.26
CA GLY A 129 -23.86 40.60 34.86
C GLY A 129 -23.59 41.10 33.43
N VAL A 130 -22.69 40.44 32.68
CA VAL A 130 -22.48 40.68 31.25
C VAL A 130 -23.33 39.70 30.46
N ASP A 131 -24.15 40.21 29.55
CA ASP A 131 -24.91 39.39 28.61
C ASP A 131 -24.00 38.91 27.48
N LEU A 132 -23.64 37.63 27.51
CA LEU A 132 -22.93 36.93 26.44
C LEU A 132 -23.89 36.25 25.45
N GLY A 133 -25.21 36.39 25.64
CA GLY A 133 -26.24 35.89 24.74
C GLY A 133 -26.59 36.87 23.62
N ASN A 134 -26.30 38.17 23.78
CA ASN A 134 -26.45 39.13 22.68
C ASN A 134 -25.47 38.86 21.53
N GLY A 135 -25.76 39.39 20.33
CA GLY A 135 -25.00 39.10 19.11
C GLY A 135 -23.49 39.34 19.22
N ALA A 136 -23.05 40.40 19.92
CA ALA A 136 -21.62 40.69 20.08
C ALA A 136 -20.94 39.77 21.10
N GLY A 137 -21.57 39.52 22.25
CA GLY A 137 -21.08 38.62 23.28
C GLY A 137 -21.02 37.18 22.81
N LEU A 138 -22.04 36.72 22.10
CA LEU A 138 -22.11 35.37 21.54
C LEU A 138 -21.08 35.18 20.41
N TYR A 139 -20.83 36.20 19.59
CA TYR A 139 -19.76 36.19 18.60
C TYR A 139 -18.37 36.01 19.25
N LEU A 140 -18.08 36.76 20.33
CA LEU A 140 -16.82 36.62 21.06
C LEU A 140 -16.68 35.24 21.72
N LEU A 141 -17.76 34.72 22.31
CA LEU A 141 -17.78 33.38 22.88
C LEU A 141 -17.51 32.30 21.82
N ALA A 142 -18.18 32.39 20.67
CA ALA A 142 -17.98 31.48 19.54
C ALA A 142 -16.53 31.53 19.05
N LEU A 143 -15.94 32.72 18.94
CA LEU A 143 -14.54 32.90 18.56
C LEU A 143 -13.59 32.28 19.59
N CYS A 144 -13.84 32.46 20.89
CA CYS A 144 -13.03 31.87 21.97
C CYS A 144 -13.08 30.34 21.95
N PHE A 145 -14.27 29.75 21.78
CA PHE A 145 -14.43 28.30 21.69
C PHE A 145 -13.78 27.73 20.43
N LEU A 146 -13.96 28.40 19.29
CA LEU A 146 -13.29 28.03 18.05
C LEU A 146 -11.76 28.08 18.21
N ALA A 147 -11.22 29.15 18.80
CA ALA A 147 -9.78 29.28 19.05
C ALA A 147 -9.26 28.18 19.98
N LEU A 148 -10.01 27.81 21.02
CA LEU A 148 -9.67 26.70 21.92
C LEU A 148 -9.65 25.35 21.18
N VAL A 149 -10.65 25.07 20.34
CA VAL A 149 -10.73 23.82 19.58
C VAL A 149 -9.69 23.76 18.47
N LEU A 150 -9.39 24.87 17.79
CA LEU A 150 -8.28 24.97 16.84
C LEU A 150 -6.94 24.75 17.53
N PHE A 151 -6.71 25.38 18.67
CA PHE A 151 -5.47 25.22 19.43
C PHE A 151 -5.27 23.76 19.88
N THR A 152 -6.29 23.14 20.48
CA THR A 152 -6.22 21.74 20.92
C THR A 152 -6.09 20.77 19.75
N SER A 153 -6.84 20.98 18.65
CA SER A 153 -6.76 20.15 17.45
C SER A 153 -5.41 20.29 16.74
N SER A 154 -4.82 21.49 16.73
CA SER A 154 -3.47 21.72 16.23
C SER A 154 -2.45 20.96 17.06
N ASN A 155 -2.47 21.10 18.39
CA ASN A 155 -1.51 20.43 19.27
C ASN A 155 -1.58 18.90 19.14
N ILE A 156 -2.79 18.34 19.01
CA ILE A 156 -2.97 16.90 18.83
C ILE A 156 -2.52 16.47 17.42
N GLY A 157 -2.94 17.20 16.38
CA GLY A 157 -2.72 16.85 14.97
C GLY A 157 -1.29 17.00 14.48
N SER A 158 -0.55 18.00 14.98
CA SER A 158 0.88 18.17 14.69
C SER A 158 1.80 17.46 15.69
N GLY A 159 1.24 16.93 16.76
CA GLY A 159 1.98 16.20 17.79
C GLY A 159 2.16 14.72 17.45
N ARG A 160 2.78 14.00 18.39
CA ARG A 160 2.96 12.54 18.34
C ARG A 160 1.66 11.78 18.07
N ARG A 161 0.56 12.21 18.68
CA ARG A 161 -0.76 11.57 18.49
C ARG A 161 -1.26 11.73 17.07
N GLY A 162 -1.06 12.89 16.45
CA GLY A 162 -1.40 13.10 15.04
C GLY A 162 -0.65 12.15 14.13
N HIS A 163 0.66 11.97 14.36
CA HIS A 163 1.48 10.99 13.63
C HIS A 163 1.00 9.55 13.88
N GLU A 164 0.65 9.20 15.12
CA GLU A 164 0.05 7.90 15.47
C GLU A 164 -1.28 7.65 14.73
N LEU A 165 -2.16 8.66 14.66
CA LEU A 165 -3.43 8.56 13.93
C LEU A 165 -3.22 8.42 12.41
N ARG A 166 -2.27 9.16 11.83
CA ARG A 166 -1.92 9.04 10.40
C ARG A 166 -1.28 7.68 10.09
N LEU A 167 -0.50 7.14 11.00
CA LEU A 167 0.05 5.78 10.91
C LEU A 167 -1.09 4.75 10.92
N ILE A 168 -2.04 4.86 11.84
CA ILE A 168 -3.24 4.01 11.87
C ILE A 168 -4.03 4.11 10.56
N ARG A 169 -4.20 5.32 10.02
CA ARG A 169 -4.84 5.57 8.72
C ARG A 169 -4.14 4.81 7.58
N SER A 170 -2.81 4.79 7.58
CA SER A 170 -2.02 4.07 6.57
C SER A 170 -2.08 2.55 6.73
N SER A 171 -1.96 2.06 7.97
CA SER A 171 -2.01 0.63 8.30
C SER A 171 -2.12 0.42 9.80
N GLU A 172 -3.29 -0.07 10.25
CA GLU A 172 -3.52 -0.51 11.63
C GLU A 172 -2.53 -1.59 12.07
N GLN A 173 -2.21 -2.51 11.16
CA GLN A 173 -1.31 -3.62 11.42
C GLN A 173 0.11 -3.11 11.72
N VAL A 174 0.63 -2.20 10.90
CA VAL A 174 1.95 -1.59 11.10
C VAL A 174 1.98 -0.76 12.39
N ALA A 175 0.91 0.00 12.66
CA ALA A 175 0.78 0.75 13.90
C ALA A 175 0.93 -0.17 15.13
N SER A 176 0.23 -1.30 15.14
CA SER A 176 0.28 -2.25 16.26
C SER A 176 1.68 -2.83 16.48
N LEU A 177 2.42 -3.11 15.40
CA LEU A 177 3.80 -3.62 15.44
C LEU A 177 4.81 -2.57 15.90
N LEU A 178 4.54 -1.29 15.63
CA LEU A 178 5.34 -0.18 16.17
C LEU A 178 5.03 0.13 17.64
N GLY A 179 4.12 -0.62 18.26
CA GLY A 179 3.80 -0.53 19.68
C GLY A 179 2.55 0.28 20.00
N VAL A 180 1.77 0.68 18.99
CA VAL A 180 0.55 1.46 19.16
C VAL A 180 -0.60 0.57 19.62
N ARG A 181 -1.28 0.99 20.70
CA ARG A 181 -2.55 0.38 21.11
C ARG A 181 -3.69 0.97 20.29
N VAL A 182 -3.89 0.48 19.07
CA VAL A 182 -4.82 1.03 18.07
C VAL A 182 -6.20 1.36 18.64
N LYS A 183 -6.82 0.42 19.38
CA LYS A 183 -8.13 0.65 20.01
C LYS A 183 -8.14 1.83 20.98
N HIS A 184 -7.11 1.96 21.81
CA HIS A 184 -7.02 3.08 22.75
C HIS A 184 -6.77 4.41 22.03
N ALA A 185 -5.91 4.41 21.00
CA ALA A 185 -5.64 5.59 20.19
C ALA A 185 -6.92 6.10 19.49
N LYS A 186 -7.67 5.22 18.82
CA LYS A 186 -8.97 5.57 18.23
C LYS A 186 -9.97 6.06 19.29
N TRP A 187 -10.08 5.37 20.43
CA TRP A 187 -11.01 5.76 21.50
C TRP A 187 -10.73 7.18 22.01
N THR A 188 -9.46 7.49 22.30
CA THR A 188 -9.07 8.84 22.75
C THR A 188 -9.33 9.89 21.68
N ALA A 189 -9.01 9.63 20.41
CA ALA A 189 -9.31 10.53 19.30
C ALA A 189 -10.82 10.80 19.17
N PHE A 190 -11.67 9.77 19.28
CA PHE A 190 -13.12 9.93 19.23
C PHE A 190 -13.64 10.77 20.41
N VAL A 191 -13.17 10.52 21.63
CA VAL A 191 -13.55 11.32 22.81
C VAL A 191 -13.17 12.78 22.65
N PHE A 192 -12.00 13.08 22.07
CA PHE A 192 -11.58 14.47 21.80
C PHE A 192 -12.53 15.22 20.88
N THR A 193 -13.16 14.54 19.91
CA THR A 193 -14.19 15.18 19.07
C THR A 193 -15.38 15.68 19.88
N GLY A 194 -15.63 15.09 21.06
CA GLY A 194 -16.66 15.51 22.01
C GLY A 194 -16.45 16.90 22.58
N LEU A 195 -15.20 17.37 22.71
CA LEU A 195 -14.92 18.76 23.11
C LEU A 195 -15.45 19.75 22.06
N GLY A 196 -15.15 19.49 20.78
CA GLY A 196 -15.66 20.30 19.67
C GLY A 196 -17.18 20.28 19.59
N ALA A 197 -17.79 19.10 19.73
CA ALA A 197 -19.24 18.95 19.73
C ALA A 197 -19.92 19.67 20.92
N ALA A 198 -19.34 19.58 22.11
CA ALA A 198 -19.85 20.23 23.32
C ALA A 198 -19.90 21.75 23.18
N LEU A 199 -18.77 22.35 22.79
CA LEU A 199 -18.64 23.79 22.64
C LEU A 199 -19.48 24.32 21.47
N ALA A 200 -19.54 23.58 20.35
CA ALA A 200 -20.42 23.91 19.23
C ALA A 200 -21.90 23.88 19.61
N GLY A 201 -22.35 22.87 20.35
CA GLY A 201 -23.75 22.74 20.80
C GLY A 201 -24.21 23.91 21.67
N ILE A 202 -23.33 24.44 22.52
CA ILE A 202 -23.61 25.64 23.33
C ILE A 202 -23.80 26.88 22.44
N VAL A 203 -22.88 27.11 21.49
CA VAL A 203 -22.96 28.27 20.59
C VAL A 203 -24.18 28.19 19.67
N ILE A 204 -24.45 27.02 19.09
CA ILE A 204 -25.57 26.81 18.17
C ILE A 204 -26.91 26.94 18.91
N SER A 205 -27.06 26.35 20.10
CA SER A 205 -28.31 26.48 20.87
C SER A 205 -28.60 27.93 21.25
N GLN A 206 -27.60 28.68 21.73
CA GLN A 206 -27.75 30.10 22.04
C GLN A 206 -28.09 30.93 20.79
N GLY A 207 -27.48 30.61 19.65
CA GLY A 207 -27.78 31.29 18.39
C GLY A 207 -29.20 31.03 17.88
N LEU A 208 -29.72 29.81 18.04
CA LEU A 208 -31.06 29.44 17.57
C LEU A 208 -32.19 29.98 18.47
N THR A 209 -31.92 30.31 19.74
CA THR A 209 -32.87 30.79 20.79
C THR A 209 -33.97 29.79 21.17
N VAL A 210 -34.42 28.95 20.24
CA VAL A 210 -35.29 27.80 20.45
C VAL A 210 -34.63 26.61 19.74
N ILE A 211 -34.42 25.52 20.46
CA ILE A 211 -33.93 24.27 19.86
C ILE A 211 -35.07 23.28 19.68
N THR A 212 -35.14 22.67 18.50
CA THR A 212 -36.10 21.62 18.16
C THR A 212 -35.35 20.35 17.73
N PRO A 213 -35.95 19.15 17.86
CA PRO A 213 -35.26 17.91 17.49
C PRO A 213 -34.78 17.89 16.03
N ASP A 214 -35.52 18.54 15.14
CA ASP A 214 -35.20 18.60 13.71
C ASP A 214 -33.96 19.45 13.41
N SER A 215 -33.56 20.35 14.32
CA SER A 215 -32.35 21.17 14.19
C SER A 215 -31.05 20.34 14.20
N PHE A 216 -31.08 19.11 14.72
CA PHE A 216 -29.90 18.24 14.87
C PHE A 216 -30.12 16.83 14.30
N GLY A 217 -31.00 16.69 13.31
CA GLY A 217 -31.26 15.42 12.65
C GLY A 217 -30.10 14.91 11.81
N VAL A 218 -30.33 13.79 11.12
CA VAL A 218 -29.31 13.10 10.28
C VAL A 218 -28.74 14.01 9.19
N ALA A 219 -29.56 14.92 8.64
CA ALA A 219 -29.12 15.92 7.67
C ALA A 219 -27.99 16.81 8.22
N ALA A 220 -28.05 17.19 9.50
CA ALA A 220 -27.02 18.01 10.15
C ALA A 220 -25.69 17.25 10.26
N SER A 221 -25.73 15.96 10.60
CA SER A 221 -24.53 15.10 10.60
C SER A 221 -23.90 14.98 9.22
N ILE A 222 -24.70 14.77 8.16
CA ILE A 222 -24.21 14.70 6.78
C ILE A 222 -23.59 16.03 6.37
N THR A 223 -24.23 17.14 6.74
CA THR A 223 -23.72 18.49 6.49
C THR A 223 -22.38 18.71 7.20
N LEU A 224 -22.20 18.20 8.41
CA LEU A 224 -20.94 18.30 9.15
C LEU A 224 -19.80 17.53 8.46
N VAL A 225 -20.07 16.31 7.98
CA VAL A 225 -19.11 15.54 7.17
C VAL A 225 -18.74 16.33 5.91
N ALA A 226 -19.73 16.90 5.25
CA ALA A 226 -19.53 17.72 4.06
C ALA A 226 -18.69 18.97 4.35
N MET A 227 -18.87 19.65 5.48
CA MET A 227 -18.06 20.80 5.89
C MET A 227 -16.57 20.44 6.02
N VAL A 228 -16.25 19.26 6.56
CA VAL A 228 -14.86 18.78 6.68
C VAL A 228 -14.27 18.48 5.28
N VAL A 229 -15.02 17.79 4.43
CA VAL A 229 -14.58 17.41 3.07
C VAL A 229 -14.40 18.66 2.19
N VAL A 230 -15.43 19.51 2.10
CA VAL A 230 -15.42 20.75 1.31
C VAL A 230 -14.41 21.74 1.85
N GLY A 231 -14.23 21.81 3.16
CA GLY A 231 -13.24 22.68 3.77
C GLY A 231 -11.80 22.32 3.41
N GLY A 232 -11.52 21.03 3.29
CA GLY A 232 -10.18 20.46 3.09
C GLY A 232 -9.86 19.51 4.24
N GLN A 233 -10.18 18.23 4.05
CA GLN A 233 -9.98 17.18 5.03
C GLN A 233 -8.49 17.05 5.42
N GLY A 234 -8.22 16.90 6.72
CA GLY A 234 -6.84 16.77 7.24
C GLY A 234 -6.08 18.08 7.37
N THR A 235 -6.67 19.23 7.03
CA THR A 235 -6.09 20.56 7.28
C THR A 235 -6.63 21.18 8.57
N LEU A 236 -5.86 22.04 9.24
CA LEU A 236 -6.31 22.67 10.49
C LEU A 236 -7.44 23.70 10.25
N SER A 237 -7.35 24.49 9.18
CA SER A 237 -8.25 25.62 8.89
C SER A 237 -9.37 25.29 7.89
N GLY A 238 -9.29 24.17 7.17
CA GLY A 238 -10.28 23.78 6.17
C GLY A 238 -11.69 23.59 6.73
N PRO A 239 -11.89 22.76 7.76
CA PRO A 239 -13.21 22.54 8.34
C PRO A 239 -13.90 23.82 8.82
N LEU A 240 -13.14 24.82 9.27
CA LEU A 240 -13.67 26.15 9.61
C LEU A 240 -14.19 26.89 8.36
N LEU A 241 -13.41 26.93 7.29
CA LEU A 241 -13.84 27.52 6.02
C LEU A 241 -15.05 26.79 5.44
N GLY A 242 -15.11 25.46 5.57
CA GLY A 242 -16.27 24.66 5.21
C GLY A 242 -17.52 25.05 6.01
N GLY A 243 -17.40 25.21 7.33
CA GLY A 243 -18.50 25.66 8.20
C GLY A 243 -19.01 27.06 7.85
N LEU A 244 -18.09 28.01 7.62
CA LEU A 244 -18.43 29.37 7.19
C LEU A 244 -19.07 29.40 5.79
N PHE A 245 -18.54 28.61 4.85
CA PHE A 245 -19.11 28.46 3.52
C PHE A 245 -20.54 27.94 3.58
N PHE A 246 -20.78 26.86 4.33
CA PHE A 246 -22.11 26.27 4.47
C PHE A 246 -23.10 27.23 5.16
N ALA A 247 -22.67 27.99 6.15
CA ALA A 247 -23.53 28.99 6.80
C ALA A 247 -23.87 30.15 5.86
N ALA A 248 -22.93 30.58 5.00
CA ALA A 248 -23.14 31.66 4.05
C ALA A 248 -23.89 31.22 2.78
N LEU A 249 -23.86 29.94 2.43
CA LEU A 249 -24.38 29.42 1.16
C LEU A 249 -25.87 29.72 0.95
N PRO A 250 -26.79 29.50 1.92
CA PRO A 250 -28.17 29.91 1.77
C PRO A 250 -28.30 31.42 1.58
N ALA A 251 -27.47 32.22 2.25
CA ALA A 251 -27.54 33.68 2.20
C ALA A 251 -27.25 34.24 0.80
N LEU A 252 -26.43 33.54 0.00
CA LEU A 252 -26.13 33.92 -1.39
C LEU A 252 -27.36 33.86 -2.31
N PHE A 253 -28.37 33.06 -1.96
CA PHE A 253 -29.58 32.85 -2.76
C PHE A 253 -30.83 33.49 -2.12
N GLN A 254 -30.66 34.47 -1.23
CA GLN A 254 -31.79 35.19 -0.60
C GLN A 254 -32.74 35.85 -1.61
N GLY A 255 -32.28 36.18 -2.82
CA GLY A 255 -33.10 36.73 -3.89
C GLY A 255 -34.08 35.75 -4.56
N ALA A 256 -34.01 34.45 -4.24
CA ALA A 256 -34.89 33.41 -4.79
C ALA A 256 -35.33 32.42 -3.70
N PRO A 257 -36.18 32.84 -2.74
CA PRO A 257 -36.50 32.06 -1.54
C PRO A 257 -37.16 30.72 -1.83
N GLU A 258 -37.99 30.62 -2.88
CA GLU A 258 -38.70 29.37 -3.25
C GLU A 258 -37.75 28.24 -3.66
N ASN A 259 -36.60 28.58 -4.26
CA ASN A 259 -35.62 27.62 -4.79
C ASN A 259 -34.28 27.66 -4.04
N GLN A 260 -34.21 28.38 -2.91
CA GLN A 260 -32.97 28.64 -2.17
C GLN A 260 -32.25 27.34 -1.78
N SER A 261 -32.98 26.37 -1.20
CA SER A 261 -32.42 25.08 -0.81
C SER A 261 -31.93 24.26 -2.01
N LEU A 262 -32.67 24.29 -3.12
CA LEU A 262 -32.28 23.59 -4.34
C LEU A 262 -30.97 24.16 -4.91
N TYR A 263 -30.87 25.48 -5.04
CA TYR A 263 -29.66 26.13 -5.54
C TYR A 263 -28.45 25.92 -4.62
N ALA A 264 -28.65 25.97 -3.30
CA ALA A 264 -27.60 25.65 -2.33
C ALA A 264 -27.12 24.19 -2.49
N SER A 265 -28.04 23.21 -2.58
CA SER A 265 -27.69 21.80 -2.77
C SER A 265 -26.97 21.52 -4.09
N ILE A 266 -27.42 22.12 -5.20
CA ILE A 266 -26.74 21.99 -6.51
C ILE A 266 -25.36 22.63 -6.46
N THR A 267 -25.24 23.83 -5.89
CA THR A 267 -23.95 24.53 -5.76
C THR A 267 -22.97 23.69 -4.94
N PHE A 268 -23.44 23.08 -3.86
CA PHE A 268 -22.66 22.15 -3.06
C PHE A 268 -22.21 20.92 -3.87
N LEU A 269 -23.12 20.26 -4.59
CA LEU A 269 -22.80 19.09 -5.42
C LEU A 269 -21.74 19.43 -6.47
N VAL A 270 -21.94 20.55 -7.19
CA VAL A 270 -20.99 21.06 -8.18
C VAL A 270 -19.64 21.35 -7.53
N PHE A 271 -19.62 21.97 -6.35
CA PHE A 271 -18.37 22.24 -5.65
C PHE A 271 -17.61 20.97 -5.28
N VAL A 272 -18.29 19.95 -4.72
CA VAL A 272 -17.65 18.67 -4.35
C VAL A 272 -17.02 17.99 -5.57
N VAL A 273 -17.65 18.09 -6.75
CA VAL A 273 -17.13 17.52 -8.01
C VAL A 273 -15.95 18.34 -8.56
N LEU A 274 -16.02 19.67 -8.52
CA LEU A 274 -15.01 20.56 -9.13
C LEU A 274 -13.80 20.83 -8.22
N ALA A 275 -13.97 20.72 -6.91
CA ALA A 275 -12.94 21.01 -5.90
C ALA A 275 -12.72 19.80 -4.97
N PRO A 276 -12.18 18.67 -5.48
CA PRO A 276 -11.98 17.45 -4.69
C PRO A 276 -10.97 17.63 -3.54
N ALA A 277 -10.11 18.65 -3.61
CA ALA A 277 -9.18 19.04 -2.54
C ALA A 277 -9.75 20.10 -1.58
N GLY A 278 -11.04 20.44 -1.71
CA GLY A 278 -11.72 21.46 -0.91
C GLY A 278 -11.35 22.90 -1.23
N ILE A 279 -11.93 23.83 -0.46
CA ILE A 279 -11.80 25.29 -0.60
C ILE A 279 -10.34 25.73 -0.46
N LEU A 280 -9.61 25.18 0.52
CA LEU A 280 -8.17 25.45 0.70
C LEU A 280 -7.33 24.98 -0.49
N GLY A 281 -7.67 23.83 -1.08
CA GLY A 281 -6.99 23.33 -2.28
C GLY A 281 -7.11 24.31 -3.45
N VAL A 282 -8.31 24.84 -3.68
CA VAL A 282 -8.56 25.84 -4.74
C VAL A 282 -7.85 27.17 -4.43
N LEU A 283 -7.93 27.67 -3.20
CA LEU A 283 -7.27 28.92 -2.78
C LEU A 283 -5.75 28.85 -2.93
N SER A 284 -5.13 27.72 -2.57
CA SER A 284 -3.68 27.51 -2.70
C SER A 284 -3.18 27.46 -4.15
N LYS A 285 -4.05 27.11 -5.10
CA LYS A 285 -3.77 27.16 -6.54
C LYS A 285 -3.88 28.60 -7.08
N TRP A 286 -4.77 29.40 -6.51
CA TRP A 286 -4.98 30.80 -6.90
C TRP A 286 -3.94 31.75 -6.28
N SER A 287 -3.47 31.49 -5.06
CA SER A 287 -2.43 32.27 -4.37
C SER A 287 -1.03 31.85 -4.80
N GLY A 288 -0.68 32.08 -6.06
CA GLY A 288 0.67 31.92 -6.59
C GLY A 288 1.74 32.90 -6.05
N GLY A 289 1.64 33.41 -4.81
CA GLY A 289 2.62 34.40 -4.34
C GLY A 289 2.50 35.00 -2.92
N ILE A 290 1.60 34.54 -2.03
CA ILE A 290 1.56 35.08 -0.65
C ILE A 290 1.67 33.93 0.35
N GLN A 291 2.88 33.81 0.91
CA GLN A 291 3.27 32.84 1.92
C GLN A 291 2.76 33.28 3.30
N LEU A 292 1.47 33.09 3.56
CA LEU A 292 0.86 33.34 4.87
C LEU A 292 0.58 32.01 5.58
N TRP A 293 1.46 31.73 6.55
CA TRP A 293 1.40 30.72 7.61
C TRP A 293 1.32 29.25 7.19
N GLY A 294 2.07 28.42 7.94
CA GLY A 294 2.44 27.06 7.60
C GLY A 294 1.25 26.13 7.31
N GLU A 295 1.55 25.06 6.56
CA GLU A 295 0.64 24.02 6.03
C GLU A 295 0.18 24.18 4.57
N GLY A 296 0.85 25.05 3.81
CA GLY A 296 0.69 25.16 2.34
C GLY A 296 1.63 24.25 1.55
N ALA A 297 1.51 22.92 1.67
CA ALA A 297 2.20 21.99 0.77
C ALA A 297 1.37 20.75 0.37
N LEU A 298 0.15 20.60 0.90
CA LEU A 298 -0.64 19.36 0.77
C LEU A 298 -1.55 19.31 -0.48
N ALA A 299 -1.78 20.41 -1.19
CA ALA A 299 -2.63 20.44 -2.39
C ALA A 299 -1.87 20.65 -3.72
N ARG A 300 -0.56 20.90 -3.68
CA ARG A 300 0.21 21.36 -4.86
C ARG A 300 0.90 20.29 -5.70
N ARG A 301 0.86 18.99 -5.36
CA ARG A 301 1.56 17.96 -6.16
C ARG A 301 0.75 16.72 -6.52
N ALA A 302 -0.52 16.64 -6.10
CA ALA A 302 -1.44 15.61 -6.61
C ALA A 302 -1.97 15.90 -8.04
N ALA A 303 -1.64 17.06 -8.62
CA ALA A 303 -2.07 17.46 -9.97
C ALA A 303 -0.90 17.70 -10.97
N GLU A 304 0.35 17.47 -10.57
CA GLU A 304 1.56 17.61 -11.42
C GLU A 304 2.38 16.30 -11.50
N HIS A 305 1.73 15.15 -11.33
CA HIS A 305 2.33 13.84 -11.58
C HIS A 305 2.33 13.52 -13.09
N SER A 306 3.17 14.22 -13.84
CA SER A 306 3.73 13.79 -15.13
C SER A 306 4.76 14.81 -15.62
N GLY A 307 6.00 14.76 -15.14
CA GLY A 307 7.04 15.67 -15.61
C GLY A 307 8.34 15.56 -14.83
N ILE A 308 9.14 14.54 -15.14
CA ILE A 308 10.56 14.49 -14.75
C ILE A 308 11.29 15.51 -15.64
N SER A 309 11.87 16.55 -15.04
CA SER A 309 12.91 17.36 -15.66
C SER A 309 14.17 17.26 -14.79
N VAL A 310 15.15 16.49 -15.26
CA VAL A 310 16.53 16.56 -14.78
C VAL A 310 17.29 17.39 -15.81
N ASP A 311 17.71 18.58 -15.39
CA ASP A 311 18.60 19.43 -16.16
C ASP A 311 20.02 18.84 -16.04
N MET A 312 20.53 18.32 -17.16
CA MET A 312 21.90 17.84 -17.30
C MET A 312 22.65 18.80 -18.23
N THR A 313 23.15 19.90 -17.67
CA THR A 313 24.23 20.70 -18.27
C THR A 313 25.03 21.40 -17.18
N GLY A 314 26.32 21.06 -17.04
CA GLY A 314 27.25 21.72 -16.14
C GLY A 314 28.60 21.02 -16.10
N GLU A 315 29.48 21.40 -17.03
CA GLU A 315 30.84 20.93 -17.23
C GLU A 315 31.85 21.82 -16.43
N PHE A 316 32.98 21.21 -16.03
CA PHE A 316 34.18 21.80 -15.36
C PHE A 316 34.02 22.19 -13.87
N ASP A 317 34.96 21.90 -12.95
CA ASP A 317 36.40 22.07 -13.07
C ASP A 317 37.22 21.24 -12.05
N SER A 318 38.45 20.96 -12.42
CA SER A 318 39.54 20.32 -11.67
C SER A 318 40.18 21.23 -10.62
N ALA A 319 40.46 20.73 -9.41
CA ALA A 319 41.54 21.26 -8.57
C ALA A 319 41.93 20.27 -7.43
N GLU A 320 43.22 20.28 -7.15
CA GLU A 320 44.05 19.43 -6.28
C GLU A 320 43.82 19.61 -4.77
N ALA A 321 44.25 18.60 -3.98
CA ALA A 321 44.96 18.69 -2.68
C ALA A 321 44.76 17.35 -1.91
N SER A 322 45.71 16.41 -1.95
CA SER A 322 46.91 16.30 -1.09
C SER A 322 46.72 15.25 0.03
N GLU A 323 47.47 14.16 -0.09
CA GLU A 323 47.70 13.12 0.93
C GLU A 323 48.37 13.69 2.20
N PRO A 324 48.31 12.93 3.30
CA PRO A 324 49.56 12.63 3.99
C PRO A 324 49.73 11.16 4.38
N SER A 325 50.81 10.58 3.84
CA SER A 325 51.89 9.83 4.51
C SER A 325 51.60 8.86 5.67
N SER A 326 51.92 7.60 5.35
CA SER A 326 52.51 6.51 6.14
C SER A 326 53.28 6.86 7.42
N GLU A 327 53.05 6.07 8.46
CA GLU A 327 54.12 5.60 9.36
C GLU A 327 54.00 4.07 9.56
N ASP A 328 55.13 3.42 9.31
CA ASP A 328 55.41 1.98 9.41
C ASP A 328 55.29 1.44 10.84
N LEU A 329 55.14 0.11 10.97
CA LEU A 329 56.02 -0.71 11.81
C LEU A 329 55.80 -2.22 11.58
N ASP A 330 56.93 -2.91 11.57
CA ASP A 330 57.26 -4.25 11.05
C ASP A 330 56.55 -5.48 11.69
N PRO A 331 56.47 -6.60 10.94
CA PRO A 331 56.14 -7.92 11.44
C PRO A 331 57.40 -8.74 11.76
N THR A 332 57.50 -9.35 12.95
CA THR A 332 58.21 -10.64 13.16
C THR A 332 58.16 -11.07 14.62
N ALA A 333 57.70 -12.30 14.87
CA ALA A 333 58.43 -13.34 15.64
C ALA A 333 57.46 -14.49 16.03
N MET A 334 57.69 -15.66 15.43
CA MET A 334 57.19 -16.95 15.92
C MET A 334 58.05 -17.46 17.09
N GLY A 335 57.42 -18.19 18.02
CA GLY A 335 58.09 -19.12 18.92
C GLY A 335 57.08 -20.06 19.63
N PRO A 336 57.44 -21.32 19.95
CA PRO A 336 56.55 -22.48 19.80
C PRO A 336 56.10 -23.12 21.13
N GLY A 337 55.03 -23.92 21.09
CA GLY A 337 54.62 -24.82 22.20
C GLY A 337 53.25 -25.46 21.92
N GLN A 338 53.22 -26.60 21.23
CA GLN A 338 53.02 -27.95 21.81
C GLN A 338 51.55 -28.29 22.15
N ASN A 339 51.02 -29.20 21.34
CA ASN A 339 49.79 -29.96 21.54
C ASN A 339 49.67 -30.53 22.97
N SER A 340 48.49 -30.45 23.55
CA SER A 340 47.93 -31.60 24.27
C SER A 340 46.40 -31.51 24.30
N ALA A 341 45.81 -32.69 24.10
CA ALA A 341 44.40 -32.98 23.96
C ALA A 341 43.56 -32.47 25.14
N ASP A 342 42.56 -31.64 24.84
CA ASP A 342 41.35 -31.47 25.66
C ASP A 342 40.18 -30.90 24.84
N ASP A 343 40.13 -31.24 23.54
CA ASP A 343 39.15 -30.75 22.55
C ASP A 343 37.79 -31.50 22.61
N ALA A 344 37.37 -31.96 23.79
CA ALA A 344 36.15 -32.77 23.90
C ALA A 344 35.36 -32.56 25.20
N ALA A 345 35.20 -31.32 25.69
CA ALA A 345 34.12 -30.98 26.63
C ALA A 345 34.06 -29.47 26.93
N THR A 346 33.43 -28.67 26.07
CA THR A 346 32.69 -27.46 26.48
C THR A 346 31.93 -26.91 25.28
N ALA A 347 30.81 -27.57 24.95
CA ALA A 347 29.76 -26.90 24.19
C ALA A 347 29.26 -25.73 25.05
N ARG A 348 29.74 -24.52 24.75
CA ARG A 348 29.11 -23.29 25.26
C ARG A 348 27.68 -23.31 24.72
N THR A 349 26.70 -23.51 25.61
CA THR A 349 25.28 -23.36 25.27
C THR A 349 25.07 -21.95 24.76
N GLU A 350 24.99 -21.76 23.44
CA GLU A 350 24.71 -20.46 22.84
C GLU A 350 23.31 -20.02 23.27
N VAL A 351 23.21 -18.90 23.99
CA VAL A 351 21.93 -18.34 24.41
C VAL A 351 21.19 -17.85 23.17
N ALA A 352 20.01 -18.41 22.90
CA ALA A 352 19.19 -18.00 21.77
C ALA A 352 18.43 -16.70 22.07
N ALA A 353 18.36 -15.83 21.07
CA ALA A 353 17.57 -14.60 21.09
C ALA A 353 16.11 -14.85 20.72
N ILE A 354 15.84 -15.83 19.86
CA ILE A 354 14.50 -16.30 19.48
C ILE A 354 14.52 -17.81 19.61
N GLU A 355 13.55 -18.37 20.32
CA GLU A 355 13.32 -19.80 20.43
C GLU A 355 11.85 -20.10 20.10
N LEU A 356 11.63 -20.97 19.12
CA LEU A 356 10.34 -21.52 18.74
C LEU A 356 10.42 -23.02 18.98
N ALA A 357 9.50 -23.56 19.77
CA ALA A 357 9.42 -24.99 20.09
C ALA A 357 8.05 -25.54 19.66
N GLY A 358 8.04 -26.38 18.62
CA GLY A 358 6.85 -27.05 18.11
C GLY A 358 5.73 -26.09 17.66
N VAL A 359 6.07 -24.93 17.09
CA VAL A 359 5.08 -23.90 16.75
C VAL A 359 4.21 -24.33 15.58
N GLY A 360 2.92 -24.54 15.86
CA GLY A 360 1.90 -24.85 14.86
C GLY A 360 0.96 -23.66 14.66
N VAL A 361 0.50 -23.46 13.42
CA VAL A 361 -0.48 -22.43 13.07
C VAL A 361 -1.49 -23.02 12.09
N ALA A 362 -2.77 -22.88 12.42
CA ALA A 362 -3.88 -23.13 11.50
C ALA A 362 -4.65 -21.85 11.21
N ILE A 363 -5.01 -21.63 9.95
CA ILE A 363 -5.81 -20.50 9.49
C ILE A 363 -7.06 -21.07 8.83
N ASP A 364 -8.24 -20.68 9.30
CA ASP A 364 -9.54 -21.15 8.80
C ASP A 364 -9.64 -22.68 8.66
N GLY A 365 -9.06 -23.41 9.63
CA GLY A 365 -9.05 -24.87 9.68
C GLY A 365 -7.98 -25.56 8.84
N MET A 366 -7.21 -24.82 8.04
CA MET A 366 -6.06 -25.35 7.28
C MET A 366 -4.77 -25.17 8.08
N GLN A 367 -4.04 -26.25 8.32
CA GLN A 367 -2.72 -26.19 8.94
C GLN A 367 -1.72 -25.56 7.96
N VAL A 368 -0.98 -24.55 8.42
CA VAL A 368 0.03 -23.81 7.64
C VAL A 368 1.43 -24.04 8.17
N LEU A 369 1.59 -24.13 9.50
CA LEU A 369 2.85 -24.49 10.15
C LEU A 369 2.66 -25.78 10.95
N HIS A 370 3.57 -26.73 10.77
CA HIS A 370 3.46 -28.10 11.28
C HIS A 370 4.47 -28.37 12.39
N GLY A 371 4.46 -27.56 13.46
CA GLY A 371 5.36 -27.76 14.59
C GLY A 371 6.79 -27.31 14.30
N VAL A 372 6.96 -26.04 13.94
CA VAL A 372 8.27 -25.47 13.58
C VAL A 372 9.13 -25.27 14.82
N ASP A 373 10.32 -25.87 14.81
CA ASP A 373 11.42 -25.62 15.76
C ASP A 373 12.45 -24.68 15.15
N LEU A 374 12.75 -23.57 15.82
CA LEU A 374 13.72 -22.58 15.35
C LEU A 374 14.45 -21.93 16.52
N ALA A 375 15.79 -21.94 16.48
CA ALA A 375 16.63 -21.23 17.43
C ALA A 375 17.54 -20.24 16.70
N VAL A 376 17.48 -18.96 17.09
CA VAL A 376 18.31 -17.89 16.53
C VAL A 376 19.28 -17.41 17.61
N GLY A 377 20.59 -17.61 17.41
CA GLY A 377 21.63 -17.20 18.36
C GLY A 377 21.75 -15.67 18.49
N GLN A 378 22.07 -15.18 19.69
CA GLN A 378 22.25 -13.74 19.93
C GLN A 378 23.36 -13.11 19.08
N GLY A 379 23.11 -11.91 18.55
CA GLY A 379 24.08 -11.11 17.78
C GLY A 379 24.44 -11.67 16.39
N ARG A 380 23.71 -12.70 15.95
CA ARG A 380 23.85 -13.32 14.63
C ARG A 380 22.77 -12.83 13.66
N ILE A 381 23.07 -12.95 12.38
CA ILE A 381 22.13 -12.82 11.28
C ILE A 381 21.69 -14.23 10.89
N HIS A 382 20.43 -14.56 11.13
CA HIS A 382 19.82 -15.82 10.72
C HIS A 382 18.87 -15.58 9.56
N ALA A 383 19.04 -16.32 8.47
CA ALA A 383 18.16 -16.24 7.33
C ALA A 383 17.08 -17.34 7.37
N LEU A 384 15.84 -16.98 7.06
CA LEU A 384 14.75 -17.92 6.83
C LEU A 384 14.41 -17.92 5.34
N ILE A 385 14.68 -19.03 4.67
CA ILE A 385 14.45 -19.18 3.23
C ILE A 385 13.46 -20.32 2.98
N GLY A 386 12.90 -20.36 1.77
CA GLY A 386 11.99 -21.42 1.34
C GLY A 386 11.18 -21.00 0.12
N PRO A 387 10.55 -21.93 -0.59
CA PRO A 387 9.69 -21.61 -1.73
C PRO A 387 8.47 -20.77 -1.32
N ASN A 388 7.78 -20.21 -2.31
CA ASN A 388 6.54 -19.48 -2.07
C ASN A 388 5.48 -20.42 -1.49
N GLY A 389 4.83 -20.00 -0.41
CA GLY A 389 3.87 -20.84 0.32
C GLY A 389 4.46 -21.72 1.42
N ALA A 390 5.79 -21.71 1.64
CA ALA A 390 6.43 -22.51 2.69
C ALA A 390 6.12 -22.08 4.15
N GLY A 391 5.34 -21.01 4.35
CA GLY A 391 4.98 -20.53 5.70
C GLY A 391 5.90 -19.46 6.31
N LYS A 392 6.88 -18.90 5.57
CA LYS A 392 7.81 -17.87 6.06
C LYS A 392 7.11 -16.64 6.67
N THR A 393 6.20 -16.03 5.93
CA THR A 393 5.42 -14.86 6.38
C THR A 393 4.50 -15.24 7.54
N THR A 394 3.93 -16.44 7.52
CA THR A 394 3.14 -16.99 8.63
C THR A 394 3.96 -17.08 9.90
N LEU A 395 5.19 -17.60 9.82
CA LEU A 395 6.10 -17.70 10.97
C LEU A 395 6.45 -16.31 11.51
N ILE A 396 6.88 -15.37 10.66
CA ILE A 396 7.18 -14.00 11.09
C ILE A 396 5.95 -13.32 11.73
N ASN A 397 4.76 -13.49 11.14
CA ASN A 397 3.53 -12.93 11.69
C ASN A 397 3.16 -13.54 13.04
N THR A 398 3.53 -14.80 13.27
CA THR A 398 3.32 -15.48 14.55
C THR A 398 4.31 -14.98 15.60
N VAL A 399 5.59 -14.88 15.26
CA VAL A 399 6.65 -14.32 16.14
C VAL A 399 6.37 -12.87 16.54
N THR A 400 5.66 -12.12 15.69
CA THR A 400 5.29 -10.72 15.96
C THR A 400 3.91 -10.54 16.59
N GLY A 401 3.19 -11.63 16.88
CA GLY A 401 1.89 -11.64 17.57
C GLY A 401 0.70 -11.21 16.70
N LEU A 402 0.90 -11.08 15.38
CA LEU A 402 -0.19 -10.82 14.43
C LEU A 402 -1.04 -12.07 14.19
N LEU A 403 -0.41 -13.24 14.21
CA LEU A 403 -1.07 -14.54 14.23
C LEU A 403 -0.81 -15.21 15.57
N ARG A 404 -1.82 -15.88 16.12
CA ARG A 404 -1.65 -16.68 17.32
C ARG A 404 -1.28 -18.11 16.93
N PRO A 405 -0.26 -18.71 17.58
CA PRO A 405 0.01 -20.12 17.39
C PRO A 405 -1.16 -20.96 17.90
N THR A 406 -1.46 -22.05 17.22
CA THR A 406 -2.41 -23.08 17.67
C THR A 406 -1.78 -24.09 18.62
N SER A 407 -0.45 -24.25 18.53
CA SER A 407 0.36 -25.14 19.39
C SER A 407 1.80 -24.62 19.47
N GLY A 408 2.54 -25.13 20.45
CA GLY A 408 3.94 -24.78 20.66
C GLY A 408 4.15 -23.53 21.50
N GLU A 409 5.41 -23.23 21.78
CA GLU A 409 5.84 -22.14 22.64
C GLU A 409 6.86 -21.26 21.93
N MET A 410 6.84 -19.96 22.27
CA MET A 410 7.74 -18.97 21.68
C MET A 410 8.36 -18.12 22.78
N SER A 411 9.68 -17.94 22.72
CA SER A 411 10.43 -17.09 23.64
C SER A 411 11.35 -16.13 22.87
N ILE A 412 11.51 -14.92 23.39
CA ILE A 412 12.48 -13.93 22.90
C ILE A 412 13.36 -13.49 24.06
N ASN A 413 14.67 -13.71 23.94
CA ASN A 413 15.67 -13.49 25.00
C ASN A 413 15.23 -14.11 26.34
N GLY A 414 14.72 -15.34 26.31
CA GLY A 414 14.22 -16.08 27.47
C GLY A 414 12.88 -15.59 28.04
N ARG A 415 12.24 -14.58 27.44
CA ARG A 415 10.89 -14.12 27.82
C ARG A 415 9.86 -14.80 26.93
N GLU A 416 8.92 -15.50 27.54
CA GLU A 416 7.80 -16.11 26.82
C GLU A 416 6.93 -15.02 26.14
N ILE A 417 6.59 -15.22 24.87
CA ILE A 417 5.79 -14.28 24.05
C ILE A 417 4.55 -14.92 23.42
N THR A 418 4.32 -16.22 23.62
CA THR A 418 3.29 -17.03 22.93
C THR A 418 1.89 -16.41 22.92
N THR A 419 1.49 -15.75 24.01
CA THR A 419 0.14 -15.16 24.19
C THR A 419 0.11 -13.63 24.09
N MET A 420 1.26 -13.00 23.87
CA MET A 420 1.39 -11.54 23.86
C MET A 420 0.81 -10.93 22.58
N SER A 421 0.28 -9.73 22.70
CA SER A 421 -0.14 -8.89 21.58
C SER A 421 1.07 -8.21 20.91
N PRO A 422 0.94 -7.74 19.65
CA PRO A 422 2.04 -7.07 18.95
C PRO A 422 2.69 -5.91 19.74
N PRO A 423 1.92 -5.02 20.42
CA PRO A 423 2.52 -3.96 21.23
C PRO A 423 3.32 -4.47 22.45
N GLU A 424 2.92 -5.61 23.01
CA GLU A 424 3.63 -6.24 24.14
C GLU A 424 4.92 -6.91 23.66
N ILE A 425 4.90 -7.53 22.48
CA ILE A 425 6.11 -8.11 21.85
C ILE A 425 7.09 -7.00 21.48
N ARG A 426 6.62 -5.91 20.88
CA ARG A 426 7.44 -4.70 20.60
C ARG A 426 8.13 -4.20 21.87
N ALA A 427 7.44 -4.23 23.01
CA ALA A 427 7.99 -3.83 24.31
C ALA A 427 9.15 -4.70 24.81
N THR A 428 9.30 -5.93 24.29
CA THR A 428 10.43 -6.81 24.63
C THR A 428 11.72 -6.43 23.90
N GLY A 429 11.64 -5.50 22.94
CA GLY A 429 12.77 -5.03 22.14
C GLY A 429 12.82 -5.62 20.74
N VAL A 430 11.66 -5.97 20.15
CA VAL A 430 11.56 -6.48 18.78
C VAL A 430 11.29 -5.34 17.79
N GLY A 431 12.11 -5.23 16.75
CA GLY A 431 11.86 -4.42 15.56
C GLY A 431 11.47 -5.28 14.37
N ARG A 432 10.68 -4.73 13.44
CA ARG A 432 10.24 -5.42 12.23
C ARG A 432 10.19 -4.45 11.05
N THR A 433 10.70 -4.86 9.89
CA THR A 433 10.40 -4.23 8.60
C THR A 433 9.28 -4.96 7.87
N PHE A 434 8.80 -4.37 6.78
CA PHE A 434 7.70 -4.92 5.99
C PHE A 434 8.16 -5.28 4.57
N GLN A 435 7.58 -6.34 4.00
CA GLN A 435 7.85 -6.80 2.63
C GLN A 435 7.78 -5.63 1.63
N ASN A 436 6.68 -4.87 1.72
CA ASN A 436 6.53 -3.57 1.08
C ASN A 436 6.65 -2.49 2.16
N PRO A 437 7.55 -1.50 2.02
CA PRO A 437 7.69 -0.42 2.99
C PRO A 437 6.37 0.32 3.21
N SER A 438 5.75 0.10 4.36
CA SER A 438 4.50 0.77 4.75
C SER A 438 4.82 2.07 5.49
N LEU A 439 5.44 3.01 4.79
CA LEU A 439 5.68 4.37 5.27
C LEU A 439 4.39 5.19 5.16
N VAL A 440 4.27 6.22 5.99
CA VAL A 440 3.18 7.19 5.90
C VAL A 440 3.56 8.23 4.84
N ASP A 441 2.83 8.21 3.72
CA ASP A 441 3.17 8.97 2.51
C ASP A 441 3.24 10.49 2.73
N ASP A 442 2.38 11.04 3.61
CA ASP A 442 2.33 12.49 3.90
C ASP A 442 3.32 12.96 4.97
N LEU A 443 4.16 12.07 5.50
CA LEU A 443 5.22 12.40 6.45
C LEU A 443 6.60 12.35 5.78
N SER A 444 7.55 13.15 6.28
CA SER A 444 8.94 13.12 5.82
C SER A 444 9.64 11.80 6.18
N ALA A 445 10.82 11.55 5.60
CA ALA A 445 11.62 10.38 5.97
C ALA A 445 12.01 10.41 7.46
N VAL A 446 12.44 11.56 8.01
CA VAL A 446 12.74 11.68 9.45
C VAL A 446 11.48 11.44 10.30
N GLU A 447 10.33 12.00 9.92
CA GLU A 447 9.07 11.81 10.66
C GLU A 447 8.61 10.35 10.63
N ASN A 448 8.81 9.66 9.51
CA ASN A 448 8.57 8.22 9.40
C ASN A 448 9.47 7.41 10.32
N VAL A 449 10.77 7.75 10.40
CA VAL A 449 11.70 7.08 11.34
C VAL A 449 11.25 7.32 12.78
N ALA A 450 10.82 8.52 13.13
CA ALA A 450 10.36 8.85 14.47
C ALA A 450 9.16 8.01 14.94
N LEU A 451 8.35 7.45 14.02
CA LEU A 451 7.29 6.50 14.37
C LEU A 451 7.82 5.25 15.09
N GLY A 452 9.09 4.88 14.86
CA GLY A 452 9.78 3.79 15.57
C GLY A 452 9.90 4.02 17.08
N LEU A 453 9.81 5.27 17.53
CA LEU A 453 9.94 5.68 18.94
C LEU A 453 8.58 5.78 19.68
N LEU A 454 7.47 5.40 19.02
CA LEU A 454 6.12 5.47 19.59
C LEU A 454 5.90 4.57 20.82
N HIS A 455 6.75 3.58 21.07
CA HIS A 455 6.64 2.74 22.27
C HIS A 455 7.31 3.37 23.52
N GLN A 456 8.34 4.20 23.37
CA GLN A 456 9.25 4.57 24.47
C GLN A 456 8.75 5.66 25.42
N HIS A 457 7.65 6.37 25.13
CA HIS A 457 7.13 7.42 26.02
C HIS A 457 5.60 7.41 26.11
N SER A 458 5.09 6.70 27.11
CA SER A 458 3.70 6.82 27.55
C SER A 458 3.65 7.84 28.68
N ARG A 459 3.53 9.14 28.34
CA ARG A 459 3.30 10.22 29.32
C ARG A 459 1.91 10.84 29.15
N TRP A 460 1.40 11.40 30.24
CA TRP A 460 -0.01 11.63 30.55
C TRP A 460 -0.74 12.61 29.62
N LEU A 461 -1.97 12.24 29.23
CA LEU A 461 -2.89 12.92 28.31
C LEU A 461 -3.05 14.44 28.53
N LEU A 462 -2.97 14.86 29.79
CA LEU A 462 -3.10 16.26 30.23
C LEU A 462 -1.91 17.15 29.85
N VAL A 463 -0.69 16.59 29.78
CA VAL A 463 0.52 17.36 29.45
C VAL A 463 0.52 17.73 27.96
N ASP A 464 0.04 16.84 27.09
CA ASP A 464 -0.07 17.10 25.65
C ASP A 464 -1.20 18.09 25.33
N LEU A 465 -2.24 18.15 26.17
CA LEU A 465 -3.36 19.07 25.98
C LEU A 465 -3.01 20.51 26.37
N LEU A 466 -2.23 20.67 27.44
CA LEU A 466 -1.97 21.95 28.10
C LEU A 466 -0.61 22.54 27.74
N ARG A 467 0.28 21.82 27.06
CA ARG A 467 1.53 22.41 26.54
C ARG A 467 1.24 23.19 25.26
N PRO A 468 1.37 24.54 25.28
CA PRO A 468 1.39 25.30 24.05
C PRO A 468 2.67 24.98 23.29
N MET A 469 2.56 24.33 22.14
CA MET A 469 3.65 24.28 21.17
C MET A 469 3.14 24.62 19.77
N PRO A 470 2.58 25.82 19.53
CA PRO A 470 2.38 26.27 18.18
C PRO A 470 3.76 26.55 17.58
N GLY A 471 4.17 25.71 16.63
CA GLY A 471 5.32 25.96 15.79
C GLY A 471 6.55 25.13 16.15
N ARG A 472 6.70 24.05 15.37
CA ARG A 472 7.98 23.53 14.88
C ARG A 472 9.00 23.12 15.94
N LYS A 473 9.01 21.83 16.21
CA LYS A 473 10.04 20.88 15.74
C LYS A 473 9.76 19.59 16.48
N MET A 474 9.88 18.47 15.77
CA MET A 474 10.16 17.21 16.45
C MET A 474 11.23 17.47 17.51
N ASP A 475 11.02 17.00 18.75
CA ASP A 475 11.95 17.22 19.86
C ASP A 475 13.39 17.07 19.34
N ALA A 476 14.25 18.06 19.60
CA ALA A 476 15.56 18.12 18.95
C ALA A 476 16.34 16.80 19.15
N ASP A 477 16.26 16.23 20.35
CA ASP A 477 16.84 14.92 20.68
C ASP A 477 16.25 13.77 19.85
N VAL A 478 14.93 13.78 19.59
CA VAL A 478 14.26 12.78 18.75
C VAL A 478 14.71 12.92 17.30
N ARG A 479 14.79 14.16 16.80
CA ARG A 479 15.26 14.42 15.43
C ARG A 479 16.70 13.96 15.26
N THR A 480 17.60 14.29 16.18
CA THR A 480 19.00 13.84 16.15
C THR A 480 19.09 12.31 16.08
N ARG A 481 18.35 11.59 16.94
CA ARG A 481 18.32 10.11 16.91
C ARG A 481 17.80 9.55 15.58
N CYS A 482 16.82 10.21 14.96
CA CYS A 482 16.30 9.78 13.66
C CYS A 482 17.31 10.03 12.52
N GLU A 483 17.98 11.18 12.54
CA GLU A 483 19.04 11.54 11.59
C GLU A 483 20.24 10.59 11.72
N GLU A 484 20.64 10.24 12.95
CA GLU A 484 21.66 9.21 13.22
C GLU A 484 21.26 7.84 12.65
N ALA A 485 20.00 7.41 12.86
CA ALA A 485 19.50 6.14 12.32
C ALA A 485 19.47 6.13 10.79
N LEU A 486 19.08 7.24 10.15
CA LEU A 486 19.08 7.42 8.68
C LEU A 486 20.51 7.38 8.12
N SER A 487 21.43 8.09 8.76
CA SER A 487 22.85 8.09 8.39
C SER A 487 23.47 6.69 8.51
N LEU A 488 23.13 5.95 9.57
CA LEU A 488 23.64 4.60 9.81
C LEU A 488 23.25 3.61 8.70
N VAL A 489 22.02 3.69 8.21
CA VAL A 489 21.55 2.84 7.08
C VAL A 489 21.96 3.38 5.72
N GLY A 490 22.57 4.58 5.64
CA GLY A 490 23.10 5.15 4.41
C GLY A 490 22.10 5.97 3.57
N VAL A 491 21.03 6.49 4.17
CA VAL A 491 20.12 7.42 3.49
C VAL A 491 20.76 8.81 3.41
N SER A 492 20.86 9.36 2.20
CA SER A 492 21.39 10.72 1.98
C SER A 492 20.61 11.78 2.72
N ASP A 493 21.30 12.76 3.29
CA ASP A 493 20.75 13.93 3.99
C ASP A 493 19.73 14.70 3.14
N SER A 494 19.88 14.67 1.82
CA SER A 494 18.95 15.30 0.86
C SER A 494 17.55 14.65 0.85
N VAL A 495 17.40 13.46 1.42
CA VAL A 495 16.15 12.68 1.46
C VAL A 495 15.40 12.89 2.77
N TRP A 496 16.08 13.31 3.84
CA TRP A 496 15.56 13.31 5.21
C TRP A 496 14.24 14.09 5.35
N ASP A 497 14.17 15.31 4.82
CA ASP A 497 12.98 16.16 4.90
C ASP A 497 12.00 15.96 3.71
N LYS A 498 12.28 15.04 2.77
CA LYS A 498 11.35 14.69 1.68
C LYS A 498 10.25 13.76 2.18
N ARG A 499 9.06 13.88 1.61
CA ARG A 499 7.93 13.00 1.93
C ARG A 499 8.19 11.58 1.45
N ALA A 500 7.61 10.59 2.13
CA ALA A 500 7.75 9.20 1.72
C ALA A 500 7.20 8.94 0.30
N ASP A 501 6.21 9.70 -0.16
CA ASP A 501 5.71 9.63 -1.54
C ASP A 501 6.66 10.17 -2.63
N GLU A 502 7.65 10.98 -2.24
CA GLU A 502 8.58 11.65 -3.16
C GLU A 502 9.95 10.95 -3.30
N ILE A 503 10.20 9.87 -2.55
CA ILE A 503 11.51 9.20 -2.46
C ILE A 503 11.52 7.84 -3.17
N SER A 504 12.71 7.38 -3.60
CA SER A 504 12.90 6.14 -4.36
C SER A 504 12.51 4.89 -3.56
N LEU A 505 12.23 3.76 -4.23
CA LEU A 505 11.93 2.50 -3.54
C LEU A 505 13.10 2.03 -2.65
N ALA A 506 14.34 2.17 -3.12
CA ALA A 506 15.53 1.86 -2.35
C ALA A 506 15.60 2.72 -1.07
N ASP A 507 15.39 4.04 -1.19
CA ASP A 507 15.34 4.93 -0.03
C ASP A 507 14.20 4.57 0.92
N ARG A 508 13.00 4.25 0.41
CA ARG A 508 11.88 3.79 1.25
C ARG A 508 12.23 2.55 2.06
N LYS A 509 12.94 1.58 1.47
CA LYS A 509 13.40 0.39 2.20
C LYS A 509 14.41 0.76 3.27
N LEU A 510 15.39 1.61 2.98
CA LEU A 510 16.37 2.06 3.97
C LEU A 510 15.71 2.87 5.10
N VAL A 511 14.77 3.76 4.79
CA VAL A 511 13.97 4.51 5.79
C VAL A 511 13.17 3.55 6.66
N ASP A 512 12.60 2.47 6.12
CA ASP A 512 11.92 1.45 6.91
C ASP A 512 12.90 0.69 7.84
N LEU A 513 14.11 0.36 7.34
CA LEU A 513 15.18 -0.18 8.19
C LEU A 513 15.52 0.79 9.34
N ALA A 514 15.75 2.08 9.04
CA ALA A 514 16.03 3.09 10.05
C ALA A 514 14.87 3.22 11.07
N ARG A 515 13.62 3.26 10.60
CA ARG A 515 12.41 3.28 11.44
C ARG A 515 12.33 2.08 12.38
N SER A 516 12.67 0.89 11.89
CA SER A 516 12.65 -0.32 12.69
C SER A 516 13.79 -0.36 13.73
N PHE A 517 14.91 0.29 13.42
CA PHE A 517 16.14 0.28 14.22
C PHE A 517 16.28 1.44 15.22
N VAL A 518 15.67 2.62 14.98
CA VAL A 518 15.85 3.83 15.83
C VAL A 518 15.53 3.62 17.31
N SER A 519 14.70 2.62 17.62
CA SER A 519 14.38 2.21 18.99
C SER A 519 15.46 1.36 19.67
N GLU A 520 16.56 1.07 18.97
CA GLU A 520 17.65 0.16 19.34
C GLU A 520 17.13 -1.23 19.76
N PRO A 521 16.48 -1.97 18.82
CA PRO A 521 15.91 -3.27 19.15
C PRO A 521 17.00 -4.30 19.48
N LYS A 522 16.66 -5.27 20.34
CA LYS A 522 17.51 -6.44 20.62
C LYS A 522 17.39 -7.50 19.52
N VAL A 523 16.21 -7.58 18.91
CA VAL A 523 15.90 -8.49 17.80
C VAL A 523 15.27 -7.68 16.69
N LEU A 524 15.81 -7.78 15.48
CA LEU A 524 15.30 -7.13 14.29
C LEU A 524 14.86 -8.17 13.26
N LEU A 525 13.60 -8.11 12.86
CA LEU A 525 13.00 -8.99 11.88
C LEU A 525 12.95 -8.27 10.53
N LEU A 526 13.60 -8.81 9.51
CA LEU A 526 13.64 -8.23 8.17
C LEU A 526 12.83 -9.09 7.21
N ASP A 527 11.78 -8.54 6.64
CA ASP A 527 10.88 -9.26 5.72
C ASP A 527 11.17 -8.82 4.28
N GLU A 528 11.88 -9.66 3.52
CA GLU A 528 12.26 -9.44 2.10
C GLU A 528 12.84 -8.04 1.77
N PRO A 529 13.95 -7.65 2.43
CA PRO A 529 14.50 -6.30 2.29
C PRO A 529 15.11 -6.02 0.90
N THR A 530 15.29 -7.03 0.05
CA THR A 530 15.85 -6.89 -1.31
C THR A 530 14.81 -7.00 -2.43
N ALA A 531 13.55 -7.32 -2.11
CA ALA A 531 12.51 -7.50 -3.11
C ALA A 531 12.29 -6.23 -3.96
N GLY A 532 12.32 -6.35 -5.29
CA GLY A 532 12.08 -5.24 -6.22
C GLY A 532 13.25 -4.29 -6.43
N LEU A 533 14.44 -4.60 -5.89
CA LEU A 533 15.66 -3.80 -6.03
C LEU A 533 16.61 -4.37 -7.10
N GLY A 534 17.38 -3.49 -7.76
CA GLY A 534 18.50 -3.89 -8.61
C GLY A 534 19.76 -4.25 -7.81
N GLU A 535 20.75 -4.91 -8.44
CA GLU A 535 21.99 -5.36 -7.76
C GLU A 535 22.74 -4.25 -7.00
N HIS A 536 22.81 -3.04 -7.57
CA HIS A 536 23.45 -1.91 -6.89
C HIS A 536 22.72 -1.50 -5.61
N GLU A 537 21.39 -1.44 -5.65
CA GLU A 537 20.54 -1.10 -4.50
C GLU A 537 20.54 -2.22 -3.45
N ILE A 538 20.61 -3.48 -3.89
CA ILE A 538 20.78 -4.64 -3.01
C ILE A 538 22.07 -4.47 -2.19
N HIS A 539 23.18 -4.06 -2.81
CA HIS A 539 24.43 -3.79 -2.08
C HIS A 539 24.29 -2.66 -1.04
N CYS A 540 23.49 -1.62 -1.31
CA CYS A 540 23.19 -0.59 -0.31
C CYS A 540 22.48 -1.19 0.92
N VAL A 541 21.47 -2.04 0.70
CA VAL A 541 20.74 -2.73 1.77
C VAL A 541 21.64 -3.72 2.52
N GLU A 542 22.51 -4.48 1.83
CA GLU A 542 23.51 -5.36 2.44
C GLU A 542 24.43 -4.60 3.39
N ASN A 543 24.95 -3.46 2.93
CA ASN A 543 25.82 -2.60 3.73
C ASN A 543 25.09 -2.04 4.95
N ALA A 544 23.83 -1.63 4.80
CA ALA A 544 23.00 -1.18 5.91
C ALA A 544 22.84 -2.30 6.96
N ILE A 545 22.44 -3.51 6.56
CA ILE A 545 22.24 -4.64 7.48
C ILE A 545 23.54 -4.99 8.23
N ARG A 546 24.68 -4.99 7.54
CA ARG A 546 25.99 -5.23 8.17
C ARG A 546 26.36 -4.14 9.17
N LYS A 547 26.13 -2.86 8.82
CA LYS A 547 26.35 -1.72 9.73
C LYS A 547 25.50 -1.83 10.98
N LEU A 548 24.20 -2.09 10.84
CA LEU A 548 23.26 -2.29 11.96
C LEU A 548 23.71 -3.42 12.90
N ARG A 549 24.19 -4.54 12.34
CA ARG A 549 24.75 -5.65 13.13
C ARG A 549 26.03 -5.24 13.86
N SER A 550 26.91 -4.47 13.20
CA SER A 550 28.19 -4.03 13.77
C SER A 550 28.07 -2.94 14.84
N SER A 551 27.00 -2.12 14.81
CA SER A 551 26.78 -1.03 15.78
C SER A 551 26.42 -1.53 17.19
N GLY A 552 26.10 -2.81 17.35
CA GLY A 552 26.08 -3.47 18.67
C GLY A 552 24.83 -4.30 18.97
N ARG A 553 25.04 -5.57 19.32
CA ARG A 553 24.13 -6.49 20.05
C ARG A 553 22.74 -6.79 19.46
N VAL A 554 22.39 -6.31 18.26
CA VAL A 554 21.13 -6.69 17.61
C VAL A 554 21.25 -8.09 16.98
N THR A 555 20.25 -8.91 17.20
CA THR A 555 20.07 -10.19 16.50
C THR A 555 19.14 -9.98 15.32
N ILE A 556 19.51 -10.45 14.12
CA ILE A 556 18.71 -10.22 12.92
C ILE A 556 18.13 -11.54 12.43
N LEU A 557 16.80 -11.62 12.31
CA LEU A 557 16.14 -12.71 11.59
C LEU A 557 15.60 -12.16 10.27
N LEU A 558 16.12 -12.67 9.16
CA LEU A 558 15.91 -12.14 7.83
C LEU A 558 15.18 -13.17 6.95
N VAL A 559 14.00 -12.83 6.44
CA VAL A 559 13.34 -13.59 5.38
C VAL A 559 13.84 -13.09 4.03
N ALA A 560 14.31 -14.03 3.20
CA ALA A 560 14.77 -13.73 1.86
C ALA A 560 14.50 -14.90 0.90
N HIS A 561 14.32 -14.58 -0.37
CA HIS A 561 14.24 -15.55 -1.47
C HIS A 561 15.51 -15.56 -2.34
N HIS A 562 16.40 -14.56 -2.17
CA HIS A 562 17.62 -14.44 -2.97
C HIS A 562 18.81 -15.13 -2.29
N ILE A 563 19.18 -16.32 -2.78
CA ILE A 563 20.22 -17.17 -2.16
C ILE A 563 21.59 -16.47 -2.13
N ALA A 564 21.97 -15.76 -3.20
CA ALA A 564 23.27 -15.09 -3.25
C ALA A 564 23.39 -13.98 -2.20
N PHE A 565 22.30 -13.25 -1.94
CA PHE A 565 22.22 -12.25 -0.87
C PHE A 565 22.34 -12.90 0.52
N VAL A 566 21.61 -14.01 0.74
CA VAL A 566 21.66 -14.76 2.01
C VAL A 566 23.08 -15.25 2.30
N ARG A 567 23.78 -15.79 1.31
CA ARG A 567 25.18 -16.26 1.46
C ARG A 567 26.16 -15.14 1.79
N ARG A 568 25.87 -13.90 1.41
CA ARG A 568 26.72 -12.74 1.70
C ARG A 568 26.47 -12.14 3.08
N VAL A 569 25.26 -12.27 3.63
CA VAL A 569 24.84 -11.50 4.81
C VAL A 569 24.57 -12.37 6.04
N ALA A 570 24.07 -13.60 5.86
CA ALA A 570 23.65 -14.44 6.99
C ALA A 570 24.79 -15.28 7.56
N ASP A 571 24.79 -15.45 8.89
CA ASP A 571 25.68 -16.37 9.61
C ASP A 571 25.11 -17.81 9.58
N THR A 572 23.77 -17.92 9.65
CA THR A 572 23.05 -19.20 9.66
C THR A 572 21.79 -19.10 8.81
N VAL A 573 21.29 -20.22 8.29
CA VAL A 573 20.08 -20.28 7.48
C VAL A 573 19.21 -21.46 7.90
N THR A 574 17.89 -21.25 7.90
CA THR A 574 16.87 -22.30 8.02
C THR A 574 16.00 -22.29 6.77
N VAL A 575 15.77 -23.48 6.20
CA VAL A 575 14.90 -23.69 5.05
C VAL A 575 13.57 -24.23 5.54
N LEU A 576 12.49 -23.50 5.23
CA LEU A 576 11.13 -24.00 5.37
C LEU A 576 10.64 -24.58 4.04
N ASP A 577 9.94 -25.70 4.12
CA ASP A 577 9.16 -26.25 3.02
C ASP A 577 7.87 -26.87 3.56
N GLY A 578 6.74 -26.63 2.89
CA GLY A 578 5.44 -27.16 3.32
C GLY A 578 5.01 -26.82 4.76
N GLY A 579 5.59 -25.81 5.41
CA GLY A 579 5.32 -25.47 6.81
C GLY A 579 6.15 -26.21 7.85
N GLU A 580 7.18 -26.95 7.42
CA GLU A 580 8.15 -27.67 8.26
C GLU A 580 9.58 -27.20 7.99
N VAL A 581 10.49 -27.46 8.95
CA VAL A 581 11.91 -27.18 8.77
C VAL A 581 12.56 -28.31 8.00
N LEU A 582 13.06 -27.99 6.81
CA LEU A 582 13.73 -28.96 5.93
C LEU A 582 15.21 -29.14 6.31
N ALA A 583 15.90 -28.03 6.54
CA ALA A 583 17.33 -28.00 6.89
C ALA A 583 17.68 -26.71 7.63
N SER A 584 18.67 -26.76 8.51
CA SER A 584 19.23 -25.58 9.20
C SER A 584 20.74 -25.72 9.37
N GLY A 585 21.49 -24.61 9.26
CA GLY A 585 22.95 -24.62 9.38
C GLY A 585 23.63 -23.43 8.70
N GLU A 586 24.90 -23.58 8.34
CA GLU A 586 25.63 -22.53 7.62
C GLU A 586 25.15 -22.39 6.17
N PRO A 587 25.04 -21.16 5.61
CA PRO A 587 24.50 -20.93 4.27
C PRO A 587 25.18 -21.73 3.16
N ASN A 588 26.51 -21.87 3.20
CA ASN A 588 27.26 -22.59 2.15
C ASN A 588 27.06 -24.12 2.21
N HIS A 589 26.71 -24.68 3.37
CA HIS A 589 26.42 -26.11 3.51
C HIS A 589 24.97 -26.41 3.13
N VAL A 590 24.02 -25.61 3.65
CA VAL A 590 22.58 -25.83 3.43
C VAL A 590 22.17 -25.61 1.96
N THR A 591 22.78 -24.65 1.27
CA THR A 591 22.48 -24.38 -0.16
C THR A 591 22.98 -25.47 -1.11
N ARG A 592 23.81 -26.40 -0.62
CA ARG A 592 24.30 -27.57 -1.37
C ARG A 592 23.54 -28.85 -1.04
N ASP A 593 22.62 -28.82 -0.08
CA ASP A 593 21.78 -29.97 0.26
C ASP A 593 20.84 -30.28 -0.91
N GLU A 594 20.87 -31.53 -1.40
CA GLU A 594 20.05 -31.98 -2.53
C GLU A 594 18.55 -31.76 -2.26
N ARG A 595 18.09 -31.97 -1.01
CA ARG A 595 16.68 -31.77 -0.63
C ARG A 595 16.27 -30.29 -0.77
N VAL A 596 17.19 -29.38 -0.43
CA VAL A 596 16.98 -27.93 -0.57
C VAL A 596 16.96 -27.55 -2.05
N LEU A 597 17.91 -28.06 -2.85
CA LEU A 597 17.94 -27.83 -4.29
C LEU A 597 16.67 -28.35 -4.98
N GLU A 598 16.20 -29.54 -4.61
CA GLU A 598 14.94 -30.11 -5.11
C GLU A 598 13.73 -29.24 -4.75
N ALA A 599 13.67 -28.71 -3.52
CA ALA A 599 12.58 -27.83 -3.09
C ALA A 599 12.57 -26.47 -3.82
N PHE A 600 13.75 -25.93 -4.16
CA PHE A 600 13.88 -24.65 -4.86
C PHE A 600 13.81 -24.75 -6.38
N VAL A 601 14.39 -25.78 -7.01
CA VAL A 601 14.54 -25.90 -8.47
C VAL A 601 13.55 -26.91 -9.08
N GLY A 602 13.12 -27.91 -8.30
CA GLY A 602 12.40 -29.08 -8.81
C GLY A 602 13.35 -30.10 -9.45
N LYS A 603 12.87 -31.35 -9.66
CA LYS A 603 13.66 -32.38 -10.34
C LYS A 603 13.92 -32.02 -11.81
N PRO A 604 15.14 -32.22 -12.35
CA PRO A 604 15.38 -32.11 -13.79
C PRO A 604 14.42 -33.00 -14.56
N VAL A 605 13.75 -32.43 -15.56
CA VAL A 605 12.83 -33.16 -16.44
C VAL A 605 13.67 -33.75 -17.58
N GLU A 606 13.75 -35.08 -17.66
CA GLU A 606 14.17 -35.76 -18.88
C GLU A 606 13.08 -35.54 -19.93
N LEU A 607 13.40 -34.79 -20.98
CA LEU A 607 12.54 -34.63 -22.16
C LEU A 607 12.59 -35.93 -22.98
N PRO A 608 11.46 -36.40 -23.55
CA PRO A 608 11.49 -37.50 -24.50
C PRO A 608 12.28 -37.11 -25.76
N ASP A 609 13.24 -37.94 -26.16
CA ASP A 609 13.97 -37.79 -27.43
C ASP A 609 12.99 -37.86 -28.61
N PRO A 610 13.05 -36.92 -29.59
CA PRO A 610 12.17 -36.92 -30.75
C PRO A 610 12.48 -37.99 -31.81
N GLU A 611 13.42 -38.92 -31.56
CA GLU A 611 13.91 -39.88 -32.58
C GLU A 611 13.53 -41.35 -32.34
N ARG A 612 12.50 -41.64 -31.53
CA ARG A 612 12.03 -43.04 -31.35
C ARG A 612 10.53 -43.22 -31.48
N GLU A 613 9.96 -42.81 -32.61
CA GLU A 613 8.79 -43.46 -33.19
C GLU A 613 8.94 -43.54 -34.72
N SER A 614 9.64 -44.57 -35.20
CA SER A 614 9.43 -45.10 -36.54
C SER A 614 8.63 -46.40 -36.42
N ASP A 615 7.37 -46.42 -36.87
CA ASP A 615 6.93 -47.35 -37.93
C ASP A 615 5.40 -47.38 -38.11
N SER A 616 5.01 -47.51 -39.39
CA SER A 616 3.71 -47.90 -39.95
C SER A 616 2.68 -46.80 -40.30
N ASN A 617 2.77 -46.22 -41.50
CA ASN A 617 2.05 -46.67 -42.71
C ASN A 617 2.16 -45.64 -43.86
N PRO A 618 2.29 -46.07 -45.13
CA PRO A 618 2.48 -45.15 -46.25
C PRO A 618 1.15 -44.73 -46.88
N VAL A 619 0.96 -43.43 -47.11
CA VAL A 619 -0.04 -42.95 -48.08
C VAL A 619 0.65 -42.08 -49.12
N GLN A 620 0.25 -42.34 -50.36
CA GLN A 620 0.93 -42.05 -51.61
C GLN A 620 1.00 -40.55 -51.95
N SER A 621 2.16 -40.18 -52.49
CA SER A 621 2.41 -38.96 -53.25
C SER A 621 1.71 -39.04 -54.61
N THR A 622 0.97 -37.98 -54.95
CA THR A 622 0.64 -37.62 -56.34
C THR A 622 1.16 -36.23 -56.64
N ALA A 623 2.02 -36.18 -57.65
CA ALA A 623 2.79 -35.05 -58.13
C ALA A 623 1.99 -34.09 -59.02
N VAL A 624 2.42 -32.81 -59.07
CA VAL A 624 2.48 -31.91 -60.25
C VAL A 624 3.56 -30.85 -59.94
N ARG A 625 4.82 -30.89 -60.44
CA ARG A 625 5.40 -30.50 -61.75
C ARG A 625 5.17 -29.05 -62.25
N GLY A 626 6.28 -28.30 -62.34
CA GLY A 626 6.50 -27.11 -63.20
C GLY A 626 7.61 -26.23 -62.60
N ALA A 627 8.88 -26.31 -63.02
CA ALA A 627 9.51 -25.59 -64.16
C ALA A 627 9.58 -24.07 -63.88
N GLU A 628 10.68 -23.32 -63.93
CA GLU A 628 11.96 -23.29 -64.67
C GLU A 628 12.83 -22.19 -63.99
N SER A 629 14.08 -22.40 -63.59
CA SER A 629 15.35 -22.25 -64.33
C SER A 629 15.90 -20.83 -64.55
N VAL A 630 17.19 -20.69 -64.18
CA VAL A 630 18.28 -19.83 -64.71
C VAL A 630 18.53 -18.46 -64.06
N GLY A 631 19.79 -18.27 -63.62
CA GLY A 631 20.46 -16.97 -63.69
C GLY A 631 21.52 -16.72 -62.63
N ALA A 632 22.78 -16.99 -62.96
CA ALA A 632 23.94 -16.80 -62.09
C ALA A 632 24.59 -15.40 -62.23
N LEU A 633 25.41 -15.06 -61.20
CA LEU A 633 26.54 -14.12 -61.16
C LEU A 633 26.24 -12.61 -61.01
N SER A 634 26.65 -12.02 -59.89
CA SER A 634 27.91 -11.22 -59.80
C SER A 634 27.97 -10.40 -58.51
N SER A 635 29.20 -10.20 -58.06
CA SER A 635 29.71 -9.67 -56.80
C SER A 635 29.43 -8.19 -56.48
N SER A 636 29.50 -7.91 -55.16
CA SER A 636 30.08 -6.72 -54.51
C SER A 636 29.11 -5.60 -54.11
N LYS A 637 28.83 -5.52 -52.79
CA LYS A 637 29.04 -4.36 -51.88
C LYS A 637 28.03 -4.39 -50.73
N ILE A 638 28.52 -4.56 -49.51
CA ILE A 638 27.86 -4.07 -48.27
C ILE A 638 27.98 -2.53 -48.32
N PRO A 639 26.93 -1.69 -48.11
CA PRO A 639 26.17 -1.51 -46.85
C PRO A 639 24.71 -0.97 -47.04
N PRO A 640 24.00 -0.40 -46.04
CA PRO A 640 23.71 -0.79 -44.64
C PRO A 640 22.18 -0.95 -44.36
N ALA A 641 21.85 -1.54 -43.21
CA ALA A 641 20.53 -1.49 -42.53
C ALA A 641 19.30 -1.89 -43.36
N GLU A 642 19.08 -3.19 -43.53
CA GLU A 642 17.78 -3.69 -43.99
C GLU A 642 16.76 -3.68 -42.85
N SER A 643 15.75 -2.84 -43.05
CA SER A 643 14.42 -2.94 -42.46
C SER A 643 13.97 -4.41 -42.38
N LEU A 644 13.54 -4.84 -41.20
CA LEU A 644 12.70 -6.03 -41.01
C LEU A 644 11.61 -6.02 -42.08
N SER A 645 11.78 -6.84 -43.11
CA SER A 645 10.74 -7.11 -44.08
C SER A 645 9.72 -8.01 -43.40
N VAL A 646 8.83 -7.39 -42.62
CA VAL A 646 7.70 -8.08 -41.99
C VAL A 646 6.90 -8.70 -43.13
N ASN A 647 7.02 -10.02 -43.26
CA ASN A 647 6.30 -10.80 -44.22
C ASN A 647 4.82 -10.74 -43.80
N LEU A 648 4.05 -9.81 -44.37
CA LEU A 648 2.63 -9.53 -44.08
C LEU A 648 1.67 -10.69 -44.39
N SER A 649 2.19 -11.90 -44.55
CA SER A 649 1.47 -13.15 -44.81
C SER A 649 1.24 -13.99 -43.53
N SER A 650 1.80 -13.60 -42.38
CA SER A 650 1.55 -14.29 -41.11
C SER A 650 0.19 -13.91 -40.51
N GLN A 651 -0.70 -14.89 -40.35
CA GLN A 651 -1.91 -14.76 -39.54
C GLN A 651 -1.47 -14.70 -38.06
N GLY A 652 -1.68 -13.55 -37.40
CA GLY A 652 -1.19 -13.32 -36.04
C GLY A 652 -1.23 -11.85 -35.61
N LEU A 653 -0.62 -11.54 -34.45
CA LEU A 653 -0.42 -10.18 -33.94
C LEU A 653 0.83 -9.57 -34.58
N VAL A 654 0.71 -8.38 -35.13
CA VAL A 654 1.82 -7.59 -35.70
C VAL A 654 1.82 -6.20 -35.08
N VAL A 655 2.96 -5.82 -34.53
CA VAL A 655 3.23 -4.51 -33.93
C VAL A 655 4.31 -3.84 -34.78
N THR A 656 4.06 -2.62 -35.24
CA THR A 656 4.98 -1.87 -36.10
C THR A 656 5.19 -0.47 -35.54
N ASP A 657 6.45 -0.16 -35.22
CA ASP A 657 6.93 1.13 -34.75
C ASP A 657 6.13 1.73 -33.57
N LEU A 658 5.66 0.87 -32.66
CA LEU A 658 4.83 1.27 -31.54
C LEU A 658 5.61 2.16 -30.56
N THR A 659 5.09 3.35 -30.34
CA THR A 659 5.61 4.34 -29.41
C THR A 659 4.61 4.57 -28.30
N VAL A 660 5.07 4.56 -27.05
CA VAL A 660 4.20 4.75 -25.87
C VAL A 660 4.91 5.62 -24.85
N GLY A 661 4.19 6.59 -24.30
CA GLY A 661 4.71 7.47 -23.25
C GLY A 661 3.67 7.77 -22.20
N TYR A 662 4.13 8.17 -21.02
CA TYR A 662 3.30 8.73 -19.96
C TYR A 662 3.64 10.22 -19.85
N GLY A 663 2.78 11.08 -20.40
CA GLY A 663 3.07 12.51 -20.51
C GLY A 663 4.30 12.77 -21.41
N PRO A 664 5.33 13.51 -20.94
CA PRO A 664 6.51 13.83 -21.75
C PRO A 664 7.53 12.68 -21.85
N THR A 665 7.44 11.66 -20.99
CA THR A 665 8.44 10.58 -20.94
C THR A 665 8.04 9.45 -21.89
N ARG A 666 8.86 9.21 -22.91
CA ARG A 666 8.72 8.08 -23.83
C ARG A 666 9.27 6.81 -23.17
N VAL A 667 8.43 5.79 -23.01
CA VAL A 667 8.78 4.50 -22.39
C VAL A 667 9.04 3.44 -23.45
N LEU A 668 8.28 3.45 -24.54
CA LEU A 668 8.52 2.61 -25.72
C LEU A 668 8.83 3.50 -26.92
N ASP A 669 9.87 3.17 -27.66
CA ASP A 669 10.34 3.89 -28.84
C ASP A 669 10.46 2.93 -30.03
N LYS A 670 9.53 3.08 -30.97
CA LYS A 670 9.45 2.31 -32.22
C LYS A 670 9.59 0.79 -32.03
N VAL A 671 8.80 0.24 -31.12
CA VAL A 671 8.78 -1.20 -30.86
C VAL A 671 8.07 -1.93 -32.01
N SER A 672 8.77 -2.88 -32.63
CA SER A 672 8.23 -3.77 -33.65
C SER A 672 8.43 -5.23 -33.23
N LEU A 673 7.36 -6.02 -33.28
CA LEU A 673 7.37 -7.47 -33.01
C LEU A 673 6.17 -8.12 -33.67
N HIS A 674 6.22 -9.44 -33.87
CA HIS A 674 5.07 -10.21 -34.30
C HIS A 674 4.95 -11.52 -33.53
N VAL A 675 3.73 -12.04 -33.47
CA VAL A 675 3.38 -13.32 -32.84
C VAL A 675 2.43 -14.04 -33.79
N SER A 676 2.91 -15.12 -34.40
CA SER A 676 2.10 -15.91 -35.33
C SER A 676 1.11 -16.80 -34.58
N ARG A 677 0.03 -17.20 -35.25
CA ARG A 677 -0.83 -18.27 -34.75
C ARG A 677 -0.03 -19.55 -34.58
N GLY A 678 -0.18 -20.21 -33.44
CA GLY A 678 0.52 -21.43 -33.08
C GLY A 678 1.97 -21.25 -32.66
N GLU A 679 2.43 -20.00 -32.47
CA GLU A 679 3.80 -19.67 -32.06
C GLU A 679 3.82 -19.24 -30.59
N LEU A 680 4.77 -19.77 -29.81
CA LEU A 680 5.09 -19.33 -28.45
C LEU A 680 6.29 -18.37 -28.50
N VAL A 681 6.00 -17.08 -28.35
CA VAL A 681 7.00 -16.00 -28.36
C VAL A 681 7.31 -15.54 -26.94
N GLY A 682 8.59 -15.49 -26.60
CA GLY A 682 9.08 -14.92 -25.34
C GLY A 682 9.42 -13.44 -25.49
N LEU A 683 9.13 -12.63 -24.48
CA LEU A 683 9.62 -11.26 -24.33
C LEU A 683 10.31 -11.12 -22.97
N THR A 684 11.58 -10.71 -22.99
CA THR A 684 12.37 -10.52 -21.77
C THR A 684 13.04 -9.16 -21.73
N GLY A 685 13.63 -8.80 -20.60
CA GLY A 685 14.30 -7.51 -20.39
C GLY A 685 14.34 -7.12 -18.92
N ARG A 686 15.19 -6.14 -18.58
CA ARG A 686 15.35 -5.65 -17.20
C ARG A 686 14.07 -5.04 -16.63
N ASN A 687 14.01 -4.89 -15.31
CA ASN A 687 12.93 -4.14 -14.66
C ASN A 687 12.95 -2.69 -15.12
N GLY A 688 11.77 -2.14 -15.41
CA GLY A 688 11.63 -0.82 -16.00
C GLY A 688 11.92 -0.71 -17.51
N ALA A 689 12.25 -1.81 -18.21
CA ALA A 689 12.51 -1.78 -19.66
C ALA A 689 11.27 -1.47 -20.52
N GLY A 690 10.06 -1.57 -19.95
CA GLY A 690 8.80 -1.28 -20.64
C GLY A 690 7.93 -2.51 -20.98
N LYS A 691 8.24 -3.70 -20.45
CA LYS A 691 7.52 -4.96 -20.77
C LYS A 691 6.01 -4.88 -20.47
N THR A 692 5.67 -4.61 -19.22
CA THR A 692 4.28 -4.38 -18.76
C THR A 692 3.63 -3.22 -19.51
N THR A 693 4.38 -2.17 -19.83
CA THR A 693 3.89 -1.02 -20.62
C THR A 693 3.48 -1.46 -22.03
N LEU A 694 4.27 -2.33 -22.68
CA LEU A 694 3.95 -2.88 -23.98
C LEU A 694 2.64 -3.69 -23.93
N LEU A 695 2.50 -4.62 -22.99
CA LEU A 695 1.29 -5.45 -22.88
C LEU A 695 0.06 -4.61 -22.53
N ARG A 696 0.20 -3.61 -21.65
CA ARG A 696 -0.88 -2.65 -21.35
C ARG A 696 -1.29 -1.82 -22.56
N ALA A 697 -0.33 -1.41 -23.41
CA ALA A 697 -0.63 -0.68 -24.64
C ALA A 697 -1.32 -1.56 -25.67
N LEU A 698 -0.83 -2.79 -25.86
CA LEU A 698 -1.44 -3.77 -26.78
C LEU A 698 -2.86 -4.14 -26.33
N SER A 699 -3.08 -4.34 -25.03
CA SER A 699 -4.41 -4.60 -24.47
C SER A 699 -5.31 -3.36 -24.36
N GLY A 700 -4.83 -2.16 -24.71
CA GLY A 700 -5.63 -0.93 -24.67
C GLY A 700 -5.84 -0.33 -23.27
N VAL A 701 -5.19 -0.87 -22.23
CA VAL A 701 -5.26 -0.35 -20.85
C VAL A 701 -4.61 1.03 -20.76
N ILE A 702 -3.60 1.29 -21.58
CA ILE A 702 -2.99 2.61 -21.75
C ILE A 702 -3.07 3.05 -23.21
N HIS A 703 -3.02 4.36 -23.43
CA HIS A 703 -3.09 4.93 -24.76
C HIS A 703 -1.84 4.56 -25.58
N ARG A 704 -2.06 4.10 -26.82
CA ARG A 704 -1.00 3.87 -27.80
C ARG A 704 -0.64 5.22 -28.43
N GLY A 705 0.65 5.53 -28.54
CA GLY A 705 1.12 6.68 -29.33
C GLY A 705 1.16 6.32 -30.82
N ASP A 706 2.24 6.71 -31.49
CA ASP A 706 2.46 6.35 -32.89
C ASP A 706 2.71 4.85 -33.07
N GLY A 707 2.46 4.35 -34.29
CA GLY A 707 2.65 2.94 -34.67
C GLY A 707 1.34 2.21 -34.95
N LEU A 708 1.46 1.03 -35.55
CA LEU A 708 0.32 0.22 -35.97
C LEU A 708 0.31 -1.12 -35.22
N VAL A 709 -0.85 -1.50 -34.69
CA VAL A 709 -1.07 -2.80 -34.07
C VAL A 709 -2.21 -3.49 -34.83
N THR A 710 -1.90 -4.59 -35.51
CA THR A 710 -2.88 -5.40 -36.23
C THR A 710 -2.90 -6.82 -35.71
N MET A 711 -4.05 -7.47 -35.78
CA MET A 711 -4.22 -8.90 -35.54
C MET A 711 -5.03 -9.47 -36.69
N ASP A 712 -4.53 -10.52 -37.34
CA ASP A 712 -5.11 -11.11 -38.55
C ASP A 712 -5.43 -10.02 -39.61
N SER A 713 -4.45 -9.13 -39.83
CA SER A 713 -4.53 -7.97 -40.76
C SER A 713 -5.61 -6.93 -40.43
N LYS A 714 -6.26 -6.99 -39.27
CA LYS A 714 -7.23 -5.99 -38.80
C LYS A 714 -6.66 -5.15 -37.66
N PRO A 715 -6.91 -3.83 -37.60
CA PRO A 715 -6.45 -3.01 -36.48
C PRO A 715 -7.02 -3.50 -35.16
N VAL A 716 -6.16 -3.66 -34.14
CA VAL A 716 -6.62 -3.98 -32.79
C VAL A 716 -7.24 -2.73 -32.18
N PRO A 717 -8.46 -2.79 -31.61
CA PRO A 717 -9.09 -1.65 -30.94
C PRO A 717 -8.24 -1.09 -29.79
N SER A 718 -8.36 0.20 -29.49
CA SER A 718 -7.66 0.86 -28.39
C SER A 718 -8.34 0.72 -27.02
N SER A 719 -9.61 0.28 -26.98
CA SER A 719 -10.33 0.02 -25.74
C SER A 719 -10.06 -1.40 -25.24
N PRO A 720 -9.84 -1.63 -23.94
CA PRO A 720 -9.57 -2.96 -23.39
C PRO A 720 -10.65 -3.99 -23.69
N VAL A 721 -11.92 -3.60 -23.56
CA VAL A 721 -13.05 -4.50 -23.80
C VAL A 721 -13.13 -4.89 -25.28
N ALA A 722 -12.90 -3.93 -26.18
CA ALA A 722 -12.94 -4.19 -27.61
C ALA A 722 -11.73 -5.00 -28.09
N ALA A 723 -10.54 -4.77 -27.51
CA ALA A 723 -9.34 -5.57 -27.75
C ALA A 723 -9.55 -7.03 -27.31
N ALA A 724 -10.07 -7.25 -26.10
CA ALA A 724 -10.39 -8.60 -25.61
C ALA A 724 -11.41 -9.32 -26.52
N ARG A 725 -12.49 -8.63 -26.92
CA ARG A 725 -13.48 -9.18 -27.85
C ARG A 725 -12.96 -9.45 -29.27
N SER A 726 -11.83 -8.85 -29.65
CA SER A 726 -11.17 -9.18 -30.91
C SER A 726 -10.38 -10.50 -30.83
N GLY A 727 -10.21 -11.07 -29.64
CA GLY A 727 -9.44 -12.29 -29.39
C GLY A 727 -8.03 -12.04 -28.83
N LEU A 728 -7.68 -10.78 -28.51
CA LEU A 728 -6.41 -10.43 -27.87
C LEU A 728 -6.61 -10.37 -26.34
N ILE A 729 -6.28 -11.46 -25.66
CA ILE A 729 -6.49 -11.59 -24.21
C ILE A 729 -5.19 -11.34 -23.46
N HIS A 730 -5.27 -10.52 -22.42
CA HIS A 730 -4.15 -10.17 -21.56
C HIS A 730 -4.37 -10.72 -20.16
N VAL A 731 -3.46 -11.58 -19.71
CA VAL A 731 -3.32 -12.00 -18.32
C VAL A 731 -2.28 -11.07 -17.68
N PRO A 732 -2.71 -10.07 -16.88
CA PRO A 732 -1.82 -9.02 -16.39
C PRO A 732 -0.88 -9.50 -15.30
N GLU A 733 0.15 -8.69 -15.00
CA GLU A 733 1.09 -8.95 -13.92
C GLU A 733 0.37 -9.09 -12.56
N GLY A 734 0.82 -10.07 -11.79
CA GLY A 734 0.11 -10.52 -10.60
C GLY A 734 -1.07 -11.42 -10.94
N ARG A 735 -1.75 -11.93 -9.92
CA ARG A 735 -2.68 -13.05 -10.15
C ARG A 735 -4.00 -12.61 -10.75
N GLY A 736 -4.39 -11.35 -10.58
CA GLY A 736 -5.57 -10.74 -11.20
C GLY A 736 -6.91 -11.45 -10.94
N VAL A 737 -6.99 -12.45 -10.06
CA VAL A 737 -8.21 -13.20 -9.70
C VAL A 737 -9.08 -12.43 -8.73
N VAL A 738 -10.39 -12.60 -8.83
CA VAL A 738 -11.34 -12.01 -7.88
C VAL A 738 -11.42 -12.90 -6.66
N GLY A 739 -10.71 -12.53 -5.59
CA GLY A 739 -10.47 -13.40 -4.43
C GLY A 739 -11.73 -13.85 -3.67
N SER A 740 -12.80 -13.05 -3.70
CA SER A 740 -14.09 -13.38 -3.07
C SER A 740 -14.93 -14.36 -3.87
N LEU A 741 -14.64 -14.56 -5.16
CA LEU A 741 -15.36 -15.48 -6.03
C LEU A 741 -14.71 -16.86 -6.00
N SER A 742 -15.50 -17.92 -6.24
CA SER A 742 -14.95 -19.27 -6.41
C SER A 742 -14.05 -19.37 -7.65
N ALA A 743 -13.23 -20.41 -7.73
CA ALA A 743 -12.42 -20.66 -8.92
C ALA A 743 -13.31 -20.84 -10.17
N LEU A 744 -14.43 -21.55 -10.07
CA LEU A 744 -15.41 -21.67 -11.16
C LEU A 744 -15.97 -20.32 -11.58
N ALA A 745 -16.38 -19.48 -10.63
CA ALA A 745 -16.91 -18.15 -10.92
C ALA A 745 -15.85 -17.24 -11.57
N ASN A 746 -14.57 -17.39 -11.22
CA ASN A 746 -13.49 -16.68 -11.91
C ASN A 746 -13.38 -17.08 -13.39
N LEU A 747 -13.50 -18.38 -13.71
CA LEU A 747 -13.50 -18.85 -15.11
C LEU A 747 -14.71 -18.30 -15.88
N GLN A 748 -15.89 -18.32 -15.26
CA GLN A 748 -17.12 -17.76 -15.86
C GLN A 748 -16.99 -16.26 -16.15
N VAL A 749 -16.35 -15.49 -15.27
CA VAL A 749 -16.07 -14.06 -15.50
C VAL A 749 -15.20 -13.85 -16.75
N GLY A 750 -14.23 -14.75 -17.00
CA GLY A 750 -13.40 -14.71 -18.20
C GLY A 750 -14.23 -14.82 -19.49
N ALA A 751 -15.09 -15.84 -19.57
CA ALA A 751 -15.99 -16.02 -20.70
C ALA A 751 -16.98 -14.85 -20.86
N LEU A 752 -17.59 -14.41 -19.75
CA LEU A 752 -18.58 -13.32 -19.76
C LEU A 752 -17.99 -12.00 -20.28
N ALA A 753 -16.71 -11.73 -20.01
CA ALA A 753 -16.04 -10.50 -20.44
C ALA A 753 -16.03 -10.33 -21.97
N VAL A 754 -15.97 -11.43 -22.73
CA VAL A 754 -16.03 -11.43 -24.19
C VAL A 754 -17.45 -11.68 -24.74
N GLY A 755 -18.44 -11.83 -23.86
CA GLY A 755 -19.83 -12.10 -24.22
C GLY A 755 -20.12 -13.58 -24.48
N HIS A 756 -19.27 -14.48 -23.99
CA HIS A 756 -19.43 -15.92 -24.07
C HIS A 756 -19.97 -16.49 -22.75
N ASN A 757 -20.73 -17.58 -22.81
CA ASN A 757 -21.14 -18.32 -21.62
C ASN A 757 -20.31 -19.60 -21.56
N LEU A 758 -19.56 -19.78 -20.48
CA LEU A 758 -18.74 -20.98 -20.29
C LEU A 758 -19.61 -22.23 -20.22
N THR A 759 -19.49 -23.12 -21.20
CA THR A 759 -20.20 -24.40 -21.20
C THR A 759 -19.45 -25.44 -20.36
N ASN A 760 -20.10 -26.57 -20.06
CA ASN A 760 -19.44 -27.66 -19.35
C ASN A 760 -18.30 -28.29 -20.19
N GLU A 761 -18.45 -28.32 -21.52
CA GLU A 761 -17.40 -28.82 -22.42
C GLU A 761 -16.17 -27.92 -22.41
N ASP A 762 -16.36 -26.59 -22.44
CA ASP A 762 -15.26 -25.62 -22.35
C ASP A 762 -14.56 -25.74 -20.99
N LEU A 763 -15.35 -25.89 -19.92
CA LEU A 763 -14.83 -26.07 -18.57
C LEU A 763 -13.98 -27.34 -18.48
N ASP A 764 -14.45 -28.47 -19.00
CA ASP A 764 -13.69 -29.73 -19.01
C ASP A 764 -12.40 -29.60 -19.82
N GLN A 765 -12.43 -28.95 -21.00
CA GLN A 765 -11.21 -28.69 -21.80
C GLN A 765 -10.17 -27.84 -21.05
N ILE A 766 -10.61 -26.82 -20.31
CA ILE A 766 -9.73 -26.00 -19.47
C ILE A 766 -9.16 -26.84 -18.31
N LEU A 767 -9.99 -27.68 -17.69
CA LEU A 767 -9.61 -28.51 -16.55
C LEU A 767 -8.73 -29.70 -16.93
N ASP A 768 -8.77 -30.17 -18.17
CA ASP A 768 -7.81 -31.15 -18.69
C ASP A 768 -6.40 -30.56 -18.82
N ARG A 769 -6.32 -29.27 -19.14
CA ARG A 769 -5.04 -28.52 -19.18
C ARG A 769 -4.55 -28.15 -17.78
N PHE A 770 -5.47 -27.91 -16.86
CA PHE A 770 -5.19 -27.57 -15.46
C PHE A 770 -5.85 -28.54 -14.48
N PRO A 771 -5.45 -29.83 -14.44
CA PRO A 771 -6.13 -30.86 -13.65
C PRO A 771 -6.13 -30.55 -12.14
N ARG A 772 -5.14 -29.79 -11.66
CA ARG A 772 -5.05 -29.33 -10.27
C ARG A 772 -6.15 -28.35 -9.86
N LEU A 773 -6.85 -27.71 -10.81
CA LEU A 773 -7.96 -26.80 -10.52
C LEU A 773 -9.28 -27.55 -10.25
N ARG A 774 -9.44 -28.80 -10.73
CA ARG A 774 -10.66 -29.62 -10.54
C ARG A 774 -11.11 -29.68 -9.07
N PRO A 775 -10.27 -30.03 -8.08
CA PRO A 775 -10.70 -30.09 -6.68
C PRO A 775 -10.86 -28.71 -6.01
N LEU A 776 -10.61 -27.62 -6.74
CA LEU A 776 -10.56 -26.25 -6.21
C LEU A 776 -11.71 -25.37 -6.73
N LEU A 777 -12.55 -25.88 -7.65
CA LEU A 777 -13.59 -25.11 -8.34
C LEU A 777 -14.54 -24.34 -7.41
N ASP A 778 -14.95 -24.96 -6.31
CA ASP A 778 -15.87 -24.36 -5.34
C ASP A 778 -15.18 -23.45 -4.32
N ARG A 779 -13.85 -23.46 -4.27
CA ARG A 779 -13.08 -22.70 -3.28
C ARG A 779 -12.96 -21.24 -3.70
N PRO A 780 -13.14 -20.28 -2.77
CA PRO A 780 -12.82 -18.88 -3.02
C PRO A 780 -11.38 -18.71 -3.51
N ALA A 781 -11.19 -17.98 -4.60
CA ALA A 781 -9.89 -17.81 -5.24
C ALA A 781 -8.85 -17.20 -4.28
N GLY A 782 -9.29 -16.35 -3.34
CA GLY A 782 -8.43 -15.72 -2.34
C GLY A 782 -7.77 -16.70 -1.36
N LEU A 783 -8.34 -17.90 -1.19
CA LEU A 783 -7.81 -18.97 -0.33
C LEU A 783 -6.90 -19.94 -1.08
N LEU A 784 -6.78 -19.80 -2.40
CA LEU A 784 -5.90 -20.64 -3.20
C LEU A 784 -4.43 -20.24 -2.98
N SER A 785 -3.53 -21.22 -3.09
CA SER A 785 -2.09 -20.95 -3.04
C SER A 785 -1.67 -20.07 -4.23
N GLY A 786 -0.50 -19.45 -4.14
CA GLY A 786 -0.08 -18.53 -5.19
C GLY A 786 0.03 -19.12 -6.58
N GLY A 787 0.53 -20.36 -6.66
CA GLY A 787 0.55 -21.07 -7.94
C GLY A 787 -0.81 -21.52 -8.43
N GLN A 788 -1.73 -21.86 -7.52
CA GLN A 788 -3.11 -22.17 -7.89
C GLN A 788 -3.84 -20.94 -8.43
N GLN A 789 -3.64 -19.78 -7.83
CA GLN A 789 -4.20 -18.52 -8.31
C GLN A 789 -3.64 -18.12 -9.68
N GLN A 790 -2.35 -18.35 -9.95
CA GLN A 790 -1.76 -18.07 -11.25
C GLN A 790 -2.29 -19.03 -12.33
N MET A 791 -2.38 -20.33 -12.04
CA MET A 791 -3.02 -21.30 -12.94
C MET A 791 -4.47 -20.91 -13.22
N LEU A 792 -5.21 -20.47 -12.20
CA LEU A 792 -6.58 -19.98 -12.35
C LEU A 792 -6.64 -18.71 -13.21
N ALA A 793 -5.68 -17.80 -13.08
CA ALA A 793 -5.60 -16.58 -13.87
C ALA A 793 -5.43 -16.87 -15.37
N ILE A 794 -4.52 -17.81 -15.69
CA ILE A 794 -4.30 -18.29 -17.06
C ILE A 794 -5.53 -19.03 -17.57
N ALA A 795 -6.08 -19.95 -16.78
CA ALA A 795 -7.30 -20.70 -17.12
C ALA A 795 -8.50 -19.78 -17.38
N ARG A 796 -8.64 -18.69 -16.61
CA ARG A 796 -9.65 -17.65 -16.87
C ARG A 796 -9.40 -16.91 -18.18
N GLY A 797 -8.14 -16.66 -18.53
CA GLY A 797 -7.77 -16.11 -19.84
C GLY A 797 -8.21 -17.04 -20.98
N LEU A 798 -8.04 -18.36 -20.80
CA LEU A 798 -8.48 -19.37 -21.78
C LEU A 798 -9.99 -19.48 -21.90
N ALA A 799 -10.74 -19.27 -20.81
CA ALA A 799 -12.20 -19.21 -20.84
C ALA A 799 -12.75 -18.12 -21.76
N ALA A 800 -11.94 -17.14 -22.14
CA ALA A 800 -12.28 -16.11 -23.12
C ALA A 800 -11.93 -16.48 -24.57
N GLU A 801 -11.50 -17.72 -24.84
CA GLU A 801 -11.16 -18.25 -26.17
C GLU A 801 -10.20 -17.35 -26.98
N PRO A 802 -8.96 -17.13 -26.48
CA PRO A 802 -8.01 -16.23 -27.11
C PRO A 802 -7.59 -16.71 -28.50
N SER A 803 -7.51 -15.77 -29.46
CA SER A 803 -6.73 -15.96 -30.69
C SER A 803 -5.24 -15.68 -30.42
N ILE A 804 -4.98 -14.65 -29.61
CA ILE A 804 -3.65 -14.33 -29.08
C ILE A 804 -3.76 -14.19 -27.55
N LEU A 805 -2.96 -14.97 -26.83
CA LEU A 805 -2.85 -14.91 -25.37
C LEU A 805 -1.54 -14.23 -24.97
N MET A 806 -1.64 -13.11 -24.26
CA MET A 806 -0.49 -12.42 -23.67
C MET A 806 -0.45 -12.69 -22.17
N VAL A 807 0.66 -13.23 -21.67
CA VAL A 807 0.86 -13.53 -20.25
C VAL A 807 2.00 -12.68 -19.71
N ASP A 808 1.68 -11.80 -18.78
CA ASP A 808 2.64 -10.89 -18.16
C ASP A 808 3.24 -11.51 -16.89
N GLU A 809 4.57 -11.52 -16.80
CA GLU A 809 5.36 -11.98 -15.65
C GLU A 809 4.98 -13.38 -15.12
N LEU A 810 5.05 -14.40 -15.98
CA LEU A 810 4.57 -15.76 -15.68
C LEU A 810 5.16 -16.36 -14.39
N SER A 811 6.48 -16.22 -14.17
CA SER A 811 7.18 -16.80 -13.03
C SER A 811 6.87 -16.14 -11.68
N LEU A 812 6.22 -14.97 -11.67
CA LEU A 812 5.98 -14.22 -10.44
C LEU A 812 5.11 -14.99 -9.45
N GLY A 813 5.67 -15.31 -8.28
CA GLY A 813 4.96 -16.02 -7.23
C GLY A 813 4.81 -17.53 -7.45
N LEU A 814 5.39 -18.08 -8.52
CA LEU A 814 5.47 -19.52 -8.80
C LEU A 814 6.77 -20.14 -8.28
N SER A 815 6.76 -21.44 -8.00
CA SER A 815 8.00 -22.22 -7.89
C SER A 815 8.51 -22.57 -9.29
N PRO A 816 9.82 -22.79 -9.51
CA PRO A 816 10.36 -23.16 -10.83
C PRO A 816 9.68 -24.38 -11.46
N LYS A 817 9.30 -25.37 -10.64
CA LYS A 817 8.49 -26.52 -11.08
C LYS A 817 7.12 -26.09 -11.62
N ALA A 818 6.43 -25.18 -10.93
CA ALA A 818 5.14 -24.66 -11.37
C ALA A 818 5.26 -23.77 -12.61
N THR A 819 6.34 -22.97 -12.73
CA THR A 819 6.65 -22.19 -13.94
C THR A 819 6.86 -23.11 -15.14
N SER A 820 7.64 -24.18 -14.97
CA SER A 820 7.89 -25.18 -16.03
C SER A 820 6.64 -25.97 -16.43
N GLU A 821 5.72 -26.19 -15.48
CA GLU A 821 4.41 -26.79 -15.75
C GLU A 821 3.51 -25.82 -16.53
N ALA A 822 3.46 -24.55 -16.13
CA ALA A 822 2.69 -23.52 -16.83
C ALA A 822 3.20 -23.26 -18.26
N LEU A 823 4.52 -23.19 -18.45
CA LEU A 823 5.13 -23.06 -19.78
C LEU A 823 4.81 -24.24 -20.70
N ARG A 824 4.76 -25.47 -20.16
CA ARG A 824 4.31 -26.64 -20.92
C ARG A 824 2.86 -26.51 -21.39
N VAL A 825 1.97 -26.03 -20.52
CA VAL A 825 0.57 -25.79 -20.90
C VAL A 825 0.48 -24.69 -21.99
N LEU A 826 1.25 -23.61 -21.86
CA LEU A 826 1.29 -22.53 -22.86
C LEU A 826 1.88 -22.99 -24.20
N SER A 827 2.91 -23.83 -24.18
CA SER A 827 3.47 -24.46 -25.39
C SER A 827 2.47 -25.40 -26.05
N ALA A 828 1.77 -26.24 -25.29
CA ALA A 828 0.71 -27.10 -25.82
C ALA A 828 -0.46 -26.27 -26.42
N LEU A 829 -0.84 -25.15 -25.80
CA LEU A 829 -1.83 -24.21 -26.34
C LEU A 829 -1.41 -23.65 -27.71
N ALA A 830 -0.13 -23.27 -27.86
CA ALA A 830 0.37 -22.81 -29.14
C ALA A 830 0.35 -23.93 -30.18
N CYS A 831 1.02 -25.06 -29.90
CA CYS A 831 1.21 -26.14 -30.87
C CYS A 831 -0.07 -26.88 -31.26
N GLU A 832 -0.97 -27.19 -30.31
CA GLU A 832 -2.11 -28.09 -30.55
C GLU A 832 -3.37 -27.34 -31.02
N ASN A 833 -3.55 -26.08 -30.58
CA ASN A 833 -4.77 -25.31 -30.86
C ASN A 833 -4.57 -24.17 -31.88
N GLY A 834 -3.34 -23.92 -32.33
CA GLY A 834 -3.03 -22.85 -33.30
C GLY A 834 -3.22 -21.44 -32.74
N GLN A 835 -3.15 -21.26 -31.42
CA GLN A 835 -3.24 -19.95 -30.76
C GLN A 835 -1.85 -19.29 -30.71
N GLY A 836 -1.76 -17.98 -30.89
CA GLY A 836 -0.47 -17.29 -30.69
C GLY A 836 -0.29 -16.93 -29.21
N VAL A 837 0.88 -17.20 -28.64
CA VAL A 837 1.13 -16.94 -27.22
C VAL A 837 2.35 -16.03 -27.07
N LEU A 838 2.16 -14.90 -26.37
CA LEU A 838 3.25 -14.00 -25.98
C LEU A 838 3.46 -14.10 -24.47
N VAL A 839 4.60 -14.63 -24.05
CA VAL A 839 4.94 -14.78 -22.62
C VAL A 839 6.04 -13.79 -22.25
N VAL A 840 5.79 -13.02 -21.20
CA VAL A 840 6.76 -12.11 -20.60
C VAL A 840 7.34 -12.74 -19.35
N ASP A 841 8.67 -12.76 -19.26
CA ASP A 841 9.37 -13.19 -18.05
C ASP A 841 10.77 -12.56 -17.95
N GLN A 842 11.26 -12.39 -16.72
CA GLN A 842 12.66 -11.98 -16.46
C GLN A 842 13.65 -13.13 -16.67
N ASN A 843 13.20 -14.38 -16.58
CA ASN A 843 14.09 -15.53 -16.66
C ASN A 843 14.35 -15.96 -18.12
N ILE A 844 15.38 -15.35 -18.71
CA ILE A 844 15.80 -15.62 -20.10
C ILE A 844 16.14 -17.10 -20.34
N GLN A 845 16.74 -17.78 -19.36
CA GLN A 845 17.14 -19.20 -19.49
C GLN A 845 15.91 -20.10 -19.59
N THR A 846 14.84 -19.77 -18.87
CA THR A 846 13.62 -20.57 -18.92
C THR A 846 12.88 -20.33 -20.23
N LEU A 847 12.76 -19.07 -20.67
CA LEU A 847 12.10 -18.74 -21.94
C LEU A 847 12.85 -19.32 -23.15
N SER A 848 14.19 -19.27 -23.17
CA SER A 848 14.99 -19.75 -24.30
C SER A 848 14.92 -21.26 -24.52
N THR A 849 14.47 -22.02 -23.51
CA THR A 849 14.31 -23.48 -23.63
C THR A 849 12.98 -23.92 -24.22
N VAL A 850 11.96 -23.04 -24.21
CA VAL A 850 10.57 -23.41 -24.55
C VAL A 850 9.98 -22.55 -25.67
N CYS A 851 10.38 -21.29 -25.81
CA CYS A 851 9.84 -20.38 -26.83
C CYS A 851 10.43 -20.63 -28.21
N ASP A 852 9.60 -20.52 -29.25
CA ASP A 852 10.02 -20.59 -30.66
C ASP A 852 10.87 -19.38 -31.06
N ARG A 853 10.59 -18.23 -30.44
CA ARG A 853 11.25 -16.94 -30.68
C ARG A 853 11.37 -16.15 -29.40
N LEU A 854 12.44 -15.36 -29.27
CA LEU A 854 12.67 -14.50 -28.12
C LEU A 854 12.97 -13.06 -28.54
N TYR A 855 12.29 -12.12 -27.91
CA TYR A 855 12.55 -10.69 -28.01
C TYR A 855 13.16 -10.17 -26.71
N VAL A 856 14.14 -9.27 -26.81
CA VAL A 856 14.73 -8.57 -25.66
C VAL A 856 14.38 -7.09 -25.76
N LEU A 857 13.71 -6.57 -24.72
CA LEU A 857 13.38 -5.16 -24.60
C LEU A 857 14.46 -4.43 -23.81
N ARG A 858 15.12 -3.45 -24.44
CA ARG A 858 16.22 -2.64 -23.86
C ARG A 858 15.99 -1.16 -24.16
N GLY A 859 15.90 -0.34 -23.12
CA GLY A 859 15.77 1.11 -23.27
C GLY A 859 14.54 1.57 -24.07
N GLY A 860 13.45 0.79 -24.05
CA GLY A 860 12.23 1.09 -24.79
C GLY A 860 12.20 0.60 -26.25
N SER A 861 13.25 -0.06 -26.74
CA SER A 861 13.28 -0.67 -28.08
C SER A 861 13.47 -2.19 -27.99
N VAL A 862 12.95 -2.91 -28.97
CA VAL A 862 13.01 -4.38 -29.05
C VAL A 862 14.12 -4.82 -29.98
N VAL A 863 14.89 -5.81 -29.54
CA VAL A 863 15.84 -6.55 -30.37
C VAL A 863 15.33 -7.97 -30.50
N GLU A 864 15.16 -8.43 -31.74
CA GLU A 864 14.82 -9.82 -32.05
C GLU A 864 16.05 -10.71 -31.91
N LEU A 865 15.90 -11.87 -31.28
CA LEU A 865 16.88 -12.93 -31.30
C LEU A 865 16.30 -14.10 -32.11
N GLU A 866 16.91 -14.40 -33.26
CA GLU A 866 16.53 -15.55 -34.08
C GLU A 866 16.98 -16.88 -33.44
N GLY A 867 16.18 -17.93 -33.62
CA GLY A 867 16.29 -19.21 -32.91
C GLY A 867 17.60 -19.99 -33.12
N ASN A 868 17.91 -20.84 -32.13
CA ASN A 868 19.11 -21.70 -31.94
C ASN A 868 20.40 -21.05 -31.41
N ALA A 869 20.34 -19.90 -30.73
CA ALA A 869 21.46 -19.45 -29.89
C ALA A 869 21.61 -20.33 -28.63
N ARG A 870 22.16 -21.54 -28.79
CA ARG A 870 22.60 -22.44 -27.70
C ARG A 870 23.80 -21.86 -26.92
N SER A 871 24.34 -20.73 -27.35
CA SER A 871 25.39 -19.97 -26.68
C SER A 871 24.79 -19.00 -25.67
N ILE A 872 24.75 -19.41 -24.40
CA ILE A 872 24.49 -18.52 -23.24
C ILE A 872 25.36 -17.25 -23.28
N HIS A 873 26.52 -17.30 -23.96
CA HIS A 873 27.45 -16.18 -24.12
C HIS A 873 26.91 -15.00 -24.94
N GLU A 874 26.21 -15.24 -26.06
CA GLU A 874 25.63 -14.15 -26.88
C GLU A 874 24.41 -13.53 -26.19
N LEU A 875 23.69 -14.31 -25.38
CA LEU A 875 22.59 -13.84 -24.55
C LEU A 875 23.07 -12.92 -23.42
N GLN A 876 24.28 -13.14 -22.89
CA GLN A 876 24.86 -12.27 -21.87
C GLN A 876 25.27 -10.91 -22.44
N ASP A 877 25.88 -10.85 -23.63
CA ASP A 877 26.33 -9.57 -24.22
C ASP A 877 25.18 -8.65 -24.66
N VAL A 878 24.00 -9.20 -25.00
CA VAL A 878 22.80 -8.41 -25.35
C VAL A 878 22.05 -7.94 -24.09
N TYR A 879 22.08 -8.74 -23.03
CA TYR A 879 21.31 -8.51 -21.78
C TYR A 879 22.08 -7.70 -20.72
N PHE A 880 23.41 -7.82 -20.68
CA PHE A 880 24.32 -7.00 -19.87
C PHE A 880 24.66 -5.66 -20.56
#